data_AF-A0A7L3DW06-F1
#
_entry.id   AF-A0A7L3DW06-F1
#
_cell.length_a   1.000
_cell.length_b   1.000
_cell.length_c   1.000
_cell.angle_alpha   90.00
_cell.angle_beta   90.00
_cell.angle_gamma   90.00
#
_symmetry.space_group_name_H-M   'P 1'
#
loop_
_entity.id
_entity.type
_entity.pdbx_description
1 polymer ?
#
loop_
_entity_poly.entity_id
_entity_poly.type
_entity_poly.pdbx_seq_one_letter_code
_entity_poly.pdbx_strand_id
1 'polypeptide(L)'
;SLKQFMAQFHEKIYQMLKNLLQLSPETKHRILSWLGNCLHANAGRTKIWANQMPEIFFQMYASDAFFLNLGAALLKLCQPFCKPKSPRLLTFNPTYCALKELNEEERRSKNVHMKGLEKETCLIPALSEQEPEFANSYNLVTENLVLTQYTLHLGFHRLHDQMVKINQSLHRLQIAWREAQQSSSPAADSLREQFERLMTIYLSTKTAMTEPQMLQNCLNLQVSMAVLLVQLAMGNQGTEPLELTFPLPEVENSALAYVPEFFADNLGDFFIFLRRFADDILETSADSLEHVLHFVTVFMGDVERMKNPHLRAKLAEVLEAVMPHLDQAQNPLVSSVFHRKRVFCSYQNAAHLAEALIKVFVDIEFTGDPHQFEQKFNYRRPMYPILRYMWGTDSYRQSIKALADYASENLEAMNPPLFLRFLNLLMNDAIFLLDEAIQYLSKIKVQQIEKDRGEWDSLSPEARREKESSLQMFGQLARFHNIMSNETIGTLAFLTSEIKSLFVHPFLAERIISMLNYFLQHLVGPKMGALKVKDFSEFDFKPQQLVSDICTIYLNLGDEENFCATVPKDGRSYSPTLFAQTVRVLKKINKPGNMIMSFSNLAERIKSLADRQQQEEETYADACDEFLDPIMSTLMSDPVILPSSRVTVDRSTIARHLLSDQTDPFNRSPLTMDQIRPNTELKEKIQRWLAERKRQKEELEDTLN
;
A
#
# COMPACT_ATOMS: atom_id res chain seq x y z
N SER A 1 -0.48 29.88 27.41
CA SER A 1 -1.20 29.32 26.24
C SER A 1 -2.05 28.13 26.68
N LEU A 2 -3.04 27.67 25.89
CA LEU A 2 -3.84 26.46 26.20
C LEU A 2 -2.95 25.22 26.43
N LYS A 3 -1.91 25.04 25.62
CA LYS A 3 -0.93 23.95 25.76
C LYS A 3 -0.24 23.95 27.12
N GLN A 4 0.20 25.12 27.59
CA GLN A 4 0.82 25.28 28.90
C GLN A 4 -0.14 24.94 30.06
N PHE A 5 -1.40 25.35 29.95
CA PHE A 5 -2.42 25.00 30.94
C PHE A 5 -2.64 23.48 31.00
N MET A 6 -2.78 22.82 29.85
CA MET A 6 -2.95 21.37 29.79
C MET A 6 -1.74 20.64 30.37
N ALA A 7 -0.51 21.07 30.06
CA ALA A 7 0.69 20.45 30.62
C ALA A 7 0.69 20.50 32.17
N GLN A 8 0.30 21.63 32.75
CA GLN A 8 0.15 21.77 34.21
C GLN A 8 -0.99 20.92 34.77
N PHE A 9 -2.10 20.83 34.04
CA PHE A 9 -3.26 20.02 34.43
C PHE A 9 -2.93 18.53 34.42
N HIS A 10 -2.28 18.03 33.36
CA HIS A 10 -1.80 16.65 33.25
C HIS A 10 -0.80 16.31 34.35
N GLU A 11 0.08 17.24 34.71
CA GLU A 11 1.01 17.06 35.82
C GLU A 11 0.28 16.86 37.15
N LYS A 12 -0.73 17.68 37.45
CA LYS A 12 -1.52 17.54 38.68
C LYS A 12 -2.27 16.21 38.75
N ILE A 13 -2.88 15.77 37.63
CA ILE A 13 -3.57 14.47 37.56
C ILE A 13 -2.57 13.33 37.79
N TYR A 14 -1.40 13.38 37.14
CA TYR A 14 -0.34 12.41 37.32
C TYR A 14 0.11 12.31 38.77
N GLN A 15 0.40 13.44 39.43
CA GLN A 15 0.83 13.46 40.83
C GLN A 15 -0.25 12.89 41.75
N MET A 16 -1.51 13.21 41.51
CA MET A 16 -2.62 12.64 42.26
C MET A 16 -2.68 11.12 42.10
N LEU A 17 -2.67 10.59 40.88
CA LEU A 17 -2.69 9.15 40.63
C LEU A 17 -1.47 8.45 41.25
N LYS A 18 -0.27 9.02 41.09
CA LYS A 18 0.96 8.48 41.66
C LYS A 18 0.89 8.39 43.19
N ASN A 19 0.44 9.46 43.85
CA ASN A 19 0.33 9.50 45.31
C ASN A 19 -0.68 8.47 45.81
N LEU A 20 -1.81 8.30 45.11
CA LEU A 20 -2.82 7.30 45.46
C LEU A 20 -2.31 5.87 45.28
N LEU A 21 -1.55 5.59 44.21
CA LEU A 21 -0.93 4.29 43.97
C LEU A 21 0.14 3.93 45.01
N GLN A 22 0.75 4.93 45.66
CA GLN A 22 1.81 4.76 46.66
C GLN A 22 1.30 4.76 48.11
N LEU A 23 0.04 5.16 48.35
CA LEU A 23 -0.49 5.37 49.70
C LEU A 23 -0.61 4.08 50.52
N SER A 24 -1.23 3.05 49.95
CA SER A 24 -1.38 1.72 50.57
C SER A 24 -1.72 0.66 49.52
N PRO A 25 -1.49 -0.65 49.79
CA PRO A 25 -1.91 -1.72 48.89
C PRO A 25 -3.41 -1.72 48.58
N GLU A 26 -4.25 -1.39 49.57
CA GLU A 26 -5.71 -1.29 49.41
C GLU A 26 -6.09 -0.11 48.50
N THR A 27 -5.50 1.06 48.71
CA THR A 27 -5.74 2.23 47.85
C THR A 27 -5.29 1.95 46.41
N LYS A 28 -4.12 1.33 46.24
CA LYS A 28 -3.61 0.91 44.93
C LYS A 28 -4.61 0.01 44.22
N HIS A 29 -5.06 -1.05 44.89
CA HIS A 29 -6.05 -1.98 44.33
C HIS A 29 -7.34 -1.26 43.91
N ARG A 30 -7.91 -0.41 44.78
CA ARG A 30 -9.14 0.34 44.46
C ARG A 30 -8.99 1.27 43.26
N ILE A 31 -7.87 1.97 43.15
CA ILE A 31 -7.62 2.88 42.02
C ILE A 31 -7.42 2.11 40.72
N LEU A 32 -6.66 1.01 40.74
CA LEU A 32 -6.51 0.17 39.55
C LEU A 32 -7.84 -0.50 39.16
N SER A 33 -8.63 -0.98 40.12
CA SER A 33 -10.00 -1.48 39.88
C SER A 33 -10.89 -0.41 39.25
N TRP A 34 -10.82 0.84 39.74
CA TRP A 34 -11.56 1.96 39.16
C TRP A 34 -11.13 2.24 37.72
N LEU A 35 -9.82 2.25 37.44
CA LEU A 35 -9.27 2.42 36.09
C LEU A 35 -9.74 1.30 35.16
N GLY A 36 -9.58 0.04 35.56
CA GLY A 36 -10.00 -1.12 34.76
C GLY A 36 -11.51 -1.12 34.47
N ASN A 37 -12.34 -0.84 35.48
CA ASN A 37 -13.79 -0.72 35.31
C ASN A 37 -14.17 0.46 34.40
N CYS A 38 -13.50 1.61 34.55
CA CYS A 38 -13.73 2.78 33.73
C CYS A 38 -13.44 2.50 32.25
N LEU A 39 -12.31 1.84 31.96
CA LEU A 39 -11.93 1.46 30.60
C LEU A 39 -12.90 0.43 30.02
N HIS A 40 -13.27 -0.58 30.80
CA HIS A 40 -14.23 -1.60 30.38
C HIS A 40 -15.61 -1.03 30.04
N ALA A 41 -16.14 -0.14 30.88
CA ALA A 41 -17.41 0.55 30.63
C ALA A 41 -17.41 1.38 29.33
N ASN A 42 -16.22 1.74 28.85
CA ASN A 42 -16.01 2.56 27.67
C ASN A 42 -15.45 1.78 26.46
N ALA A 43 -15.37 0.44 26.53
CA ALA A 43 -14.85 -0.41 25.47
C ALA A 43 -15.61 -0.26 24.13
N GLY A 44 -16.86 0.22 24.16
CA GLY A 44 -17.64 0.46 22.94
C GLY A 44 -17.24 1.72 22.16
N ARG A 45 -16.36 2.58 22.68
CA ARG A 45 -15.98 3.85 22.04
C ARG A 45 -15.31 3.67 20.67
N THR A 46 -14.61 2.58 20.43
CA THR A 46 -13.90 2.32 19.16
C THR A 46 -14.75 1.53 18.16
N LYS A 47 -15.96 1.09 18.53
CA LYS A 47 -16.86 0.34 17.64
C LYS A 47 -17.47 1.25 16.58
N ILE A 48 -17.63 0.73 15.36
CA ILE A 48 -18.16 1.47 14.18
C ILE A 48 -19.48 2.16 14.49
N TRP A 49 -20.42 1.47 15.15
CA TRP A 49 -21.74 2.01 15.49
C TRP A 49 -21.67 3.22 16.43
N ALA A 50 -20.65 3.33 17.30
CA ALA A 50 -20.49 4.46 18.20
C ALA A 50 -20.19 5.78 17.46
N ASN A 51 -19.73 5.70 16.20
CA ASN A 51 -19.53 6.86 15.32
C ASN A 51 -20.78 7.21 14.50
N GLN A 52 -21.78 6.34 14.47
CA GLN A 52 -23.04 6.51 13.72
C GLN A 52 -24.23 6.79 14.63
N MET A 53 -24.01 6.83 15.95
CA MET A 53 -25.09 7.04 16.90
C MET A 53 -25.64 8.47 16.85
N PRO A 54 -26.97 8.63 16.95
CA PRO A 54 -27.60 9.93 17.13
C PRO A 54 -27.03 10.69 18.34
N GLU A 55 -27.00 12.03 18.24
CA GLU A 55 -26.43 12.93 19.26
C GLU A 55 -26.92 12.66 20.69
N ILE A 56 -28.17 12.20 20.84
CA ILE A 56 -28.79 11.85 22.11
C ILE A 56 -28.09 10.72 22.87
N PHE A 57 -27.30 9.87 22.19
CA PHE A 57 -26.55 8.77 22.82
C PHE A 57 -25.08 9.11 23.09
N PHE A 58 -24.61 10.32 22.76
CA PHE A 58 -23.23 10.73 23.05
C PHE A 58 -22.88 10.75 24.55
N GLN A 59 -23.90 10.79 25.43
CA GLN A 59 -23.71 10.73 26.88
C GLN A 59 -23.47 9.30 27.41
N MET A 60 -23.52 8.27 26.57
CA MET A 60 -23.32 6.88 27.02
C MET A 60 -21.87 6.57 27.39
N TYR A 61 -20.91 7.34 26.86
CA TYR A 61 -19.49 7.16 27.10
C TYR A 61 -18.86 8.42 27.69
N ALA A 62 -17.73 8.25 28.39
CA ALA A 62 -16.94 9.39 28.86
C ALA A 62 -16.41 10.21 27.68
N SER A 63 -16.17 11.50 27.90
CA SER A 63 -15.79 12.44 26.83
C SER A 63 -14.38 12.20 26.30
N ASP A 64 -14.09 12.71 25.10
CA ASP A 64 -12.73 12.63 24.54
C ASP A 64 -11.70 13.42 25.38
N ALA A 65 -12.13 14.53 25.98
CA ALA A 65 -11.31 15.30 26.91
C ALA A 65 -10.93 14.47 28.16
N PHE A 66 -11.83 13.63 28.67
CA PHE A 66 -11.52 12.72 29.78
C PHE A 66 -10.41 11.74 29.37
N PHE A 67 -10.55 11.08 28.23
CA PHE A 67 -9.57 10.09 27.76
C PHE A 67 -8.21 10.69 27.39
N LEU A 68 -8.16 11.89 26.81
CA LEU A 68 -6.90 12.58 26.57
C LEU A 68 -6.17 12.91 27.88
N ASN A 69 -6.88 13.44 28.88
CA ASN A 69 -6.29 13.80 30.16
C ASN A 69 -5.85 12.57 30.97
N LEU A 70 -6.67 11.51 30.98
CA LEU A 70 -6.32 10.24 31.60
C LEU A 70 -5.11 9.61 30.90
N GLY A 71 -5.14 9.54 29.57
CA GLY A 71 -4.04 9.02 28.75
C GLY A 71 -2.73 9.76 29.00
N ALA A 72 -2.75 11.09 29.08
CA ALA A 72 -1.57 11.89 29.41
C ALA A 72 -0.98 11.58 30.79
N ALA A 73 -1.83 11.34 31.79
CA ALA A 73 -1.39 10.99 33.14
C ALA A 73 -0.83 9.55 33.22
N LEU A 74 -1.49 8.59 32.57
CA LEU A 74 -1.02 7.21 32.49
C LEU A 74 0.29 7.10 31.68
N LEU A 75 0.42 7.86 30.59
CA LEU A 75 1.67 8.01 29.83
C LEU A 75 2.84 8.43 30.73
N LYS A 76 2.62 9.37 31.66
CA LYS A 76 3.63 9.80 32.64
C LYS A 76 4.00 8.68 33.63
N LEU A 77 3.06 7.82 34.02
CA LEU A 77 3.34 6.65 34.86
C LEU A 77 4.20 5.59 34.14
N CYS A 78 4.12 5.51 32.81
CA CYS A 78 4.92 4.59 32.00
C CYS A 78 6.36 5.08 31.74
N GLN A 79 6.62 6.40 31.78
CA GLN A 79 7.94 6.97 31.44
C GLN A 79 9.15 6.32 32.14
N PRO A 80 9.09 5.86 33.42
CA PRO A 80 10.23 5.19 34.05
C PRO A 80 10.74 3.94 33.34
N PHE A 81 9.92 3.29 32.50
CA PHE A 81 10.31 2.10 31.74
C PHE A 81 10.20 2.27 30.22
N CYS A 82 9.69 3.40 29.72
CA CYS A 82 9.64 3.74 28.29
C CYS A 82 11.01 4.21 27.77
N LYS A 83 11.99 3.31 27.76
CA LYS A 83 13.30 3.52 27.13
C LYS A 83 13.61 2.29 26.28
N PRO A 84 14.22 2.46 25.09
CA PRO A 84 14.42 1.33 24.16
C PRO A 84 15.11 0.12 24.76
N LYS A 85 16.12 0.30 25.61
CA LYS A 85 16.87 -0.79 26.26
C LYS A 85 16.50 -1.01 27.73
N SER A 86 15.25 -0.73 28.12
CA SER A 86 14.79 -0.86 29.51
C SER A 86 14.54 -2.33 29.88
N PRO A 87 15.29 -2.93 30.83
CA PRO A 87 15.02 -4.30 31.28
C PRO A 87 13.63 -4.44 31.93
N ARG A 88 13.16 -3.35 32.56
CA ARG A 88 11.82 -3.31 33.17
C ARG A 88 10.72 -3.47 32.14
N LEU A 89 10.90 -2.97 30.92
CA LEU A 89 9.91 -3.11 29.86
C LEU A 89 9.72 -4.58 29.47
N LEU A 90 10.81 -5.34 29.43
CA LEU A 90 10.82 -6.77 29.08
C LEU A 90 10.24 -7.67 30.19
N THR A 91 9.89 -7.11 31.36
CA THR A 91 9.10 -7.82 32.38
C THR A 91 7.60 -7.86 32.06
N PHE A 92 7.17 -7.26 30.94
CA PHE A 92 5.80 -7.33 30.47
C PHE A 92 5.39 -8.78 30.19
N ASN A 93 4.28 -9.22 30.78
CA ASN A 93 3.74 -10.56 30.53
C ASN A 93 2.43 -10.45 29.72
N PRO A 94 2.42 -10.82 28.42
CA PRO A 94 1.25 -10.67 27.56
C PRO A 94 0.11 -11.63 27.91
N THR A 95 0.36 -12.73 28.63
CA THR A 95 -0.71 -13.64 29.11
C THR A 95 -1.76 -12.93 29.97
N TYR A 96 -1.43 -11.75 30.52
CA TYR A 96 -2.39 -10.86 31.19
C TYR A 96 -3.63 -10.57 30.32
N CYS A 97 -3.44 -10.41 29.00
CA CYS A 97 -4.52 -10.08 28.07
C CYS A 97 -5.39 -11.29 27.71
N ALA A 98 -4.92 -12.52 28.00
CA ALA A 98 -5.63 -13.76 27.71
C ALA A 98 -6.44 -14.28 28.92
N LEU A 99 -6.33 -13.63 30.08
CA LEU A 99 -7.07 -14.02 31.28
C LEU A 99 -8.57 -13.85 31.06
N LYS A 100 -9.30 -14.95 31.29
CA LYS A 100 -10.76 -14.98 31.31
C LYS A 100 -11.30 -14.19 32.51
N GLU A 101 -12.62 -14.09 32.59
CA GLU A 101 -13.30 -13.40 33.69
C GLU A 101 -12.93 -14.01 35.06
N LEU A 102 -12.23 -13.21 35.87
CA LEU A 102 -11.84 -13.55 37.23
C LEU A 102 -12.83 -12.96 38.24
N ASN A 103 -13.02 -13.63 39.38
CA ASN A 103 -13.74 -13.07 40.51
C ASN A 103 -12.90 -11.99 41.23
N GLU A 104 -13.51 -11.19 42.12
CA GLU A 104 -12.82 -10.07 42.79
C GLU A 104 -11.63 -10.51 43.67
N GLU A 105 -11.69 -11.68 44.29
CA GLU A 105 -10.61 -12.21 45.13
C GLU A 105 -9.39 -12.66 44.29
N GLU A 106 -9.65 -13.31 43.15
CA GLU A 106 -8.63 -13.68 42.16
C GLU A 106 -7.98 -12.46 41.52
N ARG A 107 -8.77 -11.44 41.17
CA ARG A 107 -8.25 -10.17 40.63
C ARG A 107 -7.30 -9.49 41.61
N ARG A 108 -7.68 -9.47 42.88
CA ARG A 108 -6.87 -8.88 43.95
C ARG A 108 -5.59 -9.66 44.19
N SER A 109 -5.66 -10.98 44.25
CA SER A 109 -4.49 -11.83 44.52
C SER A 109 -3.51 -11.89 43.33
N LYS A 110 -4.03 -11.93 42.10
CA LYS A 110 -3.21 -11.98 40.87
C LYS A 110 -2.76 -10.61 40.34
N ASN A 111 -3.23 -9.49 40.93
CA ASN A 111 -3.07 -8.13 40.41
C ASN A 111 -3.58 -7.99 38.97
N VAL A 112 -4.89 -8.20 38.77
CA VAL A 112 -5.55 -8.12 37.45
C VAL A 112 -6.78 -7.24 37.55
N HIS A 113 -6.62 -5.97 37.16
CA HIS A 113 -7.69 -4.98 37.28
C HIS A 113 -8.41 -4.70 35.95
N MET A 114 -7.76 -4.90 34.81
CA MET A 114 -8.40 -4.74 33.50
C MET A 114 -9.42 -5.87 33.22
N LYS A 115 -10.41 -5.59 32.36
CA LYS A 115 -11.53 -6.51 32.04
C LYS A 115 -11.77 -6.58 30.54
N GLY A 116 -12.08 -7.77 30.02
CA GLY A 116 -12.59 -7.97 28.67
C GLY A 116 -11.53 -8.00 27.57
N LEU A 117 -10.24 -8.12 27.92
CA LEU A 117 -9.15 -8.17 26.94
C LEU A 117 -9.11 -9.50 26.19
N GLU A 118 -9.65 -10.56 26.78
CA GLU A 118 -9.75 -11.89 26.16
C GLU A 118 -10.64 -11.91 24.92
N LYS A 119 -11.42 -10.84 24.70
CA LYS A 119 -12.29 -10.63 23.54
C LYS A 119 -11.61 -9.86 22.41
N GLU A 120 -10.45 -9.27 22.68
CA GLU A 120 -9.70 -8.50 21.70
C GLU A 120 -8.93 -9.45 20.78
N THR A 121 -8.94 -9.16 19.48
CA THR A 121 -8.15 -9.93 18.51
C THR A 121 -6.67 -9.71 18.78
N CYS A 122 -5.88 -10.79 18.82
CA CYS A 122 -4.43 -10.74 19.00
C CYS A 122 -3.68 -10.80 17.67
N LEU A 123 -2.41 -10.40 17.67
CA LEU A 123 -1.56 -10.32 16.47
C LEU A 123 -1.51 -11.64 15.69
N ILE A 124 -1.52 -12.77 16.39
CA ILE A 124 -1.62 -14.11 15.83
C ILE A 124 -2.65 -14.93 16.62
N PRO A 125 -3.30 -15.93 16.01
CA PRO A 125 -4.17 -16.85 16.73
C PRO A 125 -3.34 -17.77 17.63
N ALA A 126 -3.93 -18.22 18.74
CA ALA A 126 -3.35 -19.30 19.54
C ALA A 126 -3.37 -20.61 18.73
N LEU A 127 -2.21 -21.26 18.60
CA LEU A 127 -2.02 -22.47 17.79
C LEU A 127 -2.52 -23.74 18.48
N SER A 128 -2.61 -23.77 19.81
CA SER A 128 -3.01 -24.92 20.61
C SER A 128 -4.25 -24.63 21.45
N GLU A 129 -5.07 -25.65 21.69
CA GLU A 129 -6.16 -25.60 22.70
C GLU A 129 -5.62 -25.60 24.15
N GLN A 130 -4.30 -25.75 24.33
CA GLN A 130 -3.68 -25.72 25.65
C GLN A 130 -3.59 -24.27 26.14
N GLU A 131 -4.18 -24.00 27.31
CA GLU A 131 -4.07 -22.70 27.95
C GLU A 131 -2.59 -22.37 28.28
N PRO A 132 -2.15 -21.11 28.09
CA PRO A 132 -0.81 -20.71 28.48
C PRO A 132 -0.59 -20.88 29.99
N GLU A 133 0.67 -21.02 30.39
CA GLU A 133 1.02 -20.94 31.80
C GLU A 133 0.83 -19.49 32.30
N PHE A 134 -0.25 -19.26 33.04
CA PHE A 134 -0.55 -17.96 33.63
C PHE A 134 0.34 -17.70 34.85
N ALA A 135 0.77 -16.44 35.01
CA ALA A 135 1.54 -16.04 36.17
C ALA A 135 0.69 -16.08 37.46
N ASN A 136 1.32 -16.47 38.58
CA ASN A 136 0.69 -16.42 39.91
C ASN A 136 0.25 -15.01 40.30
N SER A 137 1.02 -13.98 39.89
CA SER A 137 0.63 -12.58 39.99
C SER A 137 1.37 -11.75 38.94
N TYR A 138 0.74 -10.68 38.49
CA TYR A 138 1.31 -9.76 37.50
C TYR A 138 1.93 -8.55 38.17
N ASN A 139 2.98 -8.02 37.54
CA ASN A 139 3.68 -6.83 38.03
C ASN A 139 2.95 -5.55 37.60
N LEU A 140 3.22 -4.45 38.33
CA LEU A 140 2.61 -3.15 38.04
C LEU A 140 3.01 -2.59 36.67
N VAL A 141 4.16 -3.00 36.11
CA VAL A 141 4.60 -2.59 34.77
C VAL A 141 3.62 -3.11 33.72
N THR A 142 3.24 -4.39 33.82
CA THR A 142 2.26 -5.03 32.94
C THR A 142 0.92 -4.33 33.01
N GLU A 143 0.41 -4.11 34.22
CA GLU A 143 -0.88 -3.43 34.41
C GLU A 143 -0.86 -1.99 33.88
N ASN A 144 0.16 -1.20 34.23
CA ASN A 144 0.27 0.18 33.76
C ASN A 144 0.38 0.24 32.24
N LEU A 145 1.13 -0.66 31.61
CA LEU A 145 1.28 -0.68 30.17
C LEU A 145 -0.04 -0.99 29.47
N VAL A 146 -0.75 -2.03 29.91
CA VAL A 146 -2.04 -2.45 29.36
C VAL A 146 -3.09 -1.35 29.54
N LEU A 147 -3.22 -0.79 30.75
CA LEU A 147 -4.15 0.30 31.03
C LEU A 147 -3.85 1.53 30.15
N THR A 148 -2.57 1.87 29.98
CA THR A 148 -2.17 3.02 29.16
C THR A 148 -2.47 2.78 27.69
N GLN A 149 -2.09 1.63 27.13
CA GLN A 149 -2.34 1.31 25.72
C GLN A 149 -3.84 1.26 25.41
N TYR A 150 -4.64 0.65 26.28
CA TYR A 150 -6.09 0.61 26.07
C TYR A 150 -6.72 2.00 26.23
N THR A 151 -6.22 2.84 27.13
CA THR A 151 -6.66 4.25 27.23
C THR A 151 -6.35 5.04 25.96
N LEU A 152 -5.18 4.84 25.35
CA LEU A 152 -4.82 5.47 24.08
C LEU A 152 -5.70 4.96 22.92
N HIS A 153 -6.03 3.67 22.91
CA HIS A 153 -6.93 3.08 21.93
C HIS A 153 -8.34 3.70 22.01
N LEU A 154 -8.92 3.80 23.21
CA LEU A 154 -10.23 4.41 23.42
C LEU A 154 -10.25 5.95 23.30
N GLY A 155 -9.07 6.57 23.36
CA GLY A 155 -8.88 8.02 23.42
C GLY A 155 -8.24 8.59 22.16
N PHE A 156 -6.90 8.55 22.13
CA PHE A 156 -6.08 9.18 21.09
C PHE A 156 -6.36 8.60 19.70
N HIS A 157 -6.40 7.27 19.56
CA HIS A 157 -6.68 6.57 18.30
C HIS A 157 -8.03 7.00 17.71
N ARG A 158 -9.11 6.86 18.48
CA ARG A 158 -10.46 7.31 18.07
C ARG A 158 -10.47 8.78 17.65
N LEU A 159 -9.80 9.65 18.40
CA LEU A 159 -9.75 11.09 18.11
C LEU A 159 -8.98 11.40 16.82
N HIS A 160 -7.90 10.67 16.53
CA HIS A 160 -7.17 10.82 15.27
C HIS A 160 -8.10 10.57 14.08
N ASP A 161 -8.84 9.47 14.09
CA ASP A 161 -9.82 9.14 13.03
C ASP A 161 -10.90 10.19 12.88
N GLN A 162 -11.45 10.68 14.00
CA GLN A 162 -12.45 11.74 13.98
C GLN A 162 -11.88 13.04 13.41
N MET A 163 -10.63 13.38 13.73
CA MET A 163 -9.99 14.59 13.24
C MET A 163 -9.80 14.55 11.71
N VAL A 164 -9.51 13.38 11.14
CA VAL A 164 -9.46 13.17 9.68
C VAL A 164 -10.85 13.40 9.04
N LYS A 165 -11.92 12.84 9.61
CA LYS A 165 -13.30 13.02 9.12
C LYS A 165 -13.78 14.47 9.24
N ILE A 166 -13.42 15.15 10.33
CA ILE A 166 -13.71 16.57 10.54
C ILE A 166 -13.00 17.40 9.46
N ASN A 167 -11.73 17.12 9.18
CA ASN A 167 -10.96 17.83 8.15
C ASN A 167 -11.59 17.66 6.75
N GLN A 168 -12.02 16.45 6.39
CA GLN A 168 -12.74 16.20 5.13
C GLN A 168 -14.08 16.95 5.07
N SER A 169 -14.80 17.01 6.19
CA SER A 169 -16.08 17.72 6.27
C SER A 169 -15.91 19.23 6.20
N LEU A 170 -14.84 19.78 6.80
CA LEU A 170 -14.46 21.19 6.65
C LEU A 170 -14.18 21.54 5.20
N HIS A 171 -13.45 20.67 4.47
CA HIS A 171 -13.19 20.91 3.06
C HIS A 171 -14.48 20.93 2.22
N ARG A 172 -15.39 19.97 2.46
CA ARG A 172 -16.71 19.93 1.80
C ARG A 172 -17.55 21.17 2.10
N LEU A 173 -17.64 21.57 3.38
CA LEU A 173 -18.37 22.77 3.79
C LEU A 173 -17.76 24.03 3.19
N GLN A 174 -16.44 24.11 3.07
CA GLN A 174 -15.76 25.25 2.46
C GLN A 174 -16.12 25.39 0.98
N ILE A 175 -16.18 24.29 0.23
CA ILE A 175 -16.57 24.29 -1.18
C ILE A 175 -18.04 24.71 -1.30
N ALA A 176 -18.94 24.06 -0.55
CA ALA A 176 -20.37 24.37 -0.58
C ALA A 176 -20.67 25.82 -0.18
N TRP A 177 -19.95 26.35 0.82
CA TRP A 177 -20.08 27.75 1.24
C TRP A 177 -19.66 28.72 0.12
N ARG A 178 -18.55 28.45 -0.57
CA ARG A 178 -18.10 29.28 -1.71
C ARG A 178 -19.10 29.27 -2.86
N GLU A 179 -19.66 28.11 -3.20
CA GLU A 179 -20.68 27.97 -4.25
C GLU A 179 -21.98 28.71 -3.88
N ALA A 180 -22.43 28.57 -2.62
CA ALA A 180 -23.59 29.29 -2.11
C ALA A 180 -23.37 30.81 -2.14
N GLN A 181 -22.16 31.27 -1.83
CA GLN A 181 -21.79 32.68 -1.90
C GLN A 181 -21.79 33.20 -3.35
N GLN A 182 -21.25 32.43 -4.29
CA GLN A 182 -21.24 32.79 -5.73
C GLN A 182 -22.64 32.83 -6.34
N SER A 183 -23.53 31.94 -5.89
CA SER A 183 -24.93 31.89 -6.33
C SER A 183 -25.88 32.83 -5.54
N SER A 184 -25.34 33.64 -4.60
CA SER A 184 -26.14 34.50 -3.71
C SER A 184 -27.26 33.75 -2.97
N SER A 185 -27.00 32.50 -2.59
CA SER A 185 -27.97 31.64 -1.90
C SER A 185 -28.14 32.07 -0.43
N PRO A 186 -29.39 32.10 0.09
CA PRO A 186 -29.64 32.40 1.51
C PRO A 186 -29.06 31.35 2.47
N ALA A 187 -28.63 30.18 1.97
CA ALA A 187 -27.96 29.15 2.76
C ALA A 187 -26.50 29.48 3.11
N ALA A 188 -25.90 30.50 2.48
CA ALA A 188 -24.48 30.83 2.64
C ALA A 188 -24.10 31.16 4.10
N ASP A 189 -24.94 31.90 4.82
CA ASP A 189 -24.69 32.25 6.23
C ASP A 189 -24.76 31.03 7.15
N SER A 190 -25.76 30.16 6.95
CA SER A 190 -25.88 28.90 7.70
C SER A 190 -24.67 27.98 7.47
N LEU A 191 -24.19 27.88 6.23
CA LEU A 191 -22.98 27.10 5.91
C LEU A 191 -21.73 27.70 6.55
N ARG A 192 -21.61 29.03 6.59
CA ARG A 192 -20.51 29.73 7.28
C ARG A 192 -20.50 29.43 8.78
N GLU A 193 -21.65 29.54 9.45
CA GLU A 193 -21.76 29.24 10.88
C GLU A 193 -21.42 27.77 11.20
N GLN A 194 -21.87 26.83 10.37
CA GLN A 194 -21.50 25.42 10.50
C GLN A 194 -20.00 25.20 10.32
N PHE A 195 -19.39 25.86 9.33
CA PHE A 195 -17.94 25.80 9.10
C PHE A 195 -17.16 26.37 10.29
N GLU A 196 -17.54 27.54 10.82
CA GLU A 196 -16.89 28.19 11.96
C GLU A 196 -16.98 27.33 13.23
N ARG A 197 -18.15 26.74 13.50
CA ARG A 197 -18.34 25.81 14.62
C ARG A 197 -17.43 24.59 14.48
N LEU A 198 -17.41 23.96 13.31
CA LEU A 198 -16.61 22.76 13.08
C LEU A 198 -15.10 23.07 13.10
N MET A 199 -14.70 24.24 12.60
CA MET A 199 -13.31 24.71 12.63
C MET A 199 -12.85 24.96 14.06
N THR A 200 -13.72 25.52 14.91
CA THR A 200 -13.43 25.72 16.35
C THR A 200 -13.17 24.38 17.03
N ILE A 201 -13.99 23.36 16.76
CA ILE A 201 -13.78 22.00 17.28
C ILE A 201 -12.45 21.45 16.77
N TYR A 202 -12.19 21.54 15.46
CA TYR A 202 -10.96 21.03 14.85
C TYR A 202 -9.70 21.65 15.45
N LEU A 203 -9.64 22.98 15.56
CA LEU A 203 -8.47 23.70 16.08
C LEU A 203 -8.26 23.45 17.58
N SER A 204 -9.35 23.34 18.35
CA SER A 204 -9.29 23.02 19.78
C SER A 204 -8.77 21.59 20.01
N THR A 205 -9.30 20.61 19.28
CA THR A 205 -8.85 19.20 19.33
C THR A 205 -7.41 19.07 18.87
N LYS A 206 -7.03 19.70 17.76
CA LYS A 206 -5.63 19.72 17.28
C LYS A 206 -4.70 20.32 18.33
N THR A 207 -5.11 21.41 18.99
CA THR A 207 -4.31 22.03 20.06
C THR A 207 -4.14 21.08 21.24
N ALA A 208 -5.19 20.35 21.61
CA ALA A 208 -5.18 19.36 22.68
C ALA A 208 -4.25 18.17 22.39
N MET A 209 -4.36 17.60 21.19
CA MET A 209 -3.59 16.44 20.75
C MET A 209 -2.13 16.76 20.45
N THR A 210 -1.79 18.02 20.17
CA THR A 210 -0.43 18.46 19.84
C THR A 210 0.30 19.15 21.01
N GLU A 211 -0.06 18.78 22.25
CA GLU A 211 0.70 19.21 23.42
C GLU A 211 2.09 18.55 23.42
N PRO A 212 3.19 19.32 23.42
CA PRO A 212 4.54 18.79 23.23
C PRO A 212 4.95 17.70 24.23
N GLN A 213 4.66 17.87 25.52
CA GLN A 213 5.09 16.91 26.54
C GLN A 213 4.33 15.58 26.42
N MET A 214 3.03 15.62 26.16
CA MET A 214 2.19 14.46 25.90
C MET A 214 2.66 13.72 24.64
N LEU A 215 2.95 14.45 23.55
CA LEU A 215 3.46 13.84 22.32
C LEU A 215 4.83 13.18 22.54
N GLN A 216 5.74 13.83 23.27
CA GLN A 216 7.04 13.23 23.61
C GLN A 216 6.87 11.95 24.46
N ASN A 217 5.98 11.99 25.45
CA ASN A 217 5.70 10.82 26.29
C ASN A 217 5.08 9.68 25.48
N CYS A 218 4.18 10.01 24.53
CA CYS A 218 3.58 9.06 23.62
C CYS A 218 4.61 8.46 22.68
N LEU A 219 5.52 9.27 22.12
CA LEU A 219 6.63 8.79 21.30
C LEU A 219 7.51 7.81 22.06
N ASN A 220 7.94 8.15 23.28
CA ASN A 220 8.73 7.25 24.12
C ASN A 220 8.02 5.92 24.36
N LEU A 221 6.70 5.95 24.59
CA LEU A 221 5.89 4.75 24.76
C LEU A 221 5.83 3.93 23.48
N GLN A 222 5.48 4.53 22.33
CA GLN A 222 5.31 3.79 21.07
C GLN A 222 6.63 3.23 20.53
N VAL A 223 7.74 3.95 20.71
CA VAL A 223 9.09 3.43 20.41
C VAL A 223 9.44 2.25 21.31
N SER A 224 9.08 2.34 22.59
CA SER A 224 9.24 1.21 23.52
C SER A 224 8.37 0.02 23.10
N MET A 225 7.16 0.25 22.60
CA MET A 225 6.33 -0.82 22.05
C MET A 225 6.93 -1.45 20.79
N ALA A 226 7.48 -0.64 19.89
CA ALA A 226 8.20 -1.14 18.73
C ALA A 226 9.29 -2.14 19.16
N VAL A 227 10.08 -1.77 20.17
CA VAL A 227 11.11 -2.67 20.72
C VAL A 227 10.49 -3.91 21.37
N LEU A 228 9.50 -3.74 22.26
CA LEU A 228 8.88 -4.86 22.97
C LEU A 228 8.29 -5.88 21.99
N LEU A 229 7.55 -5.43 20.96
CA LEU A 229 6.95 -6.31 19.96
C LEU A 229 8.01 -7.04 19.13
N VAL A 230 9.11 -6.36 18.76
CA VAL A 230 10.24 -7.02 18.09
C VAL A 230 10.90 -8.08 18.99
N GLN A 231 11.07 -7.80 20.27
CA GLN A 231 11.64 -8.77 21.23
C GLN A 231 10.72 -10.00 21.39
N LEU A 232 9.41 -9.80 21.50
CA LEU A 232 8.43 -10.90 21.54
C LEU A 232 8.41 -11.70 20.23
N ALA A 233 8.56 -11.03 19.08
CA ALA A 233 8.69 -11.70 17.80
C ALA A 233 9.94 -12.57 17.72
N MET A 234 11.07 -12.11 18.26
CA MET A 234 12.29 -12.92 18.35
C MET A 234 12.24 -14.04 19.40
N GLY A 235 11.11 -14.21 20.10
CA GLY A 235 10.96 -15.23 21.14
C GLY A 235 11.69 -14.90 22.45
N ASN A 236 12.02 -13.63 22.69
CA ASN A 236 12.67 -13.23 23.94
C ASN A 236 11.72 -13.41 25.13
N GLN A 237 12.09 -14.28 26.07
CA GLN A 237 11.40 -14.48 27.34
C GLN A 237 12.15 -13.86 28.54
N GLY A 238 13.35 -13.35 28.31
CA GLY A 238 14.22 -12.75 29.32
C GLY A 238 14.01 -11.25 29.50
N THR A 239 14.76 -10.68 30.45
CA THR A 239 14.77 -9.23 30.70
C THR A 239 15.92 -8.49 30.03
N GLU A 240 16.77 -9.21 29.31
CA GLU A 240 17.89 -8.67 28.55
C GLU A 240 17.48 -8.50 27.07
N PRO A 241 17.67 -7.32 26.46
CA PRO A 241 17.36 -7.12 25.05
C PRO A 241 18.25 -7.96 24.14
N LEU A 242 17.64 -8.72 23.23
CA LEU A 242 18.35 -9.42 22.15
C LEU A 242 18.61 -8.47 20.98
N GLU A 243 19.73 -8.67 20.28
CA GLU A 243 20.00 -7.97 19.03
C GLU A 243 19.16 -8.57 17.89
N LEU A 244 18.63 -7.72 17.01
CA LEU A 244 17.84 -8.17 15.87
C LEU A 244 18.76 -8.78 14.81
N THR A 245 18.53 -10.05 14.52
CA THR A 245 19.24 -10.81 13.49
C THR A 245 18.26 -11.53 12.57
N PHE A 246 18.69 -11.79 11.33
CA PHE A 246 17.93 -12.54 10.34
C PHE A 246 18.72 -13.81 9.92
N PRO A 247 18.05 -14.92 9.57
CA PRO A 247 16.59 -15.11 9.55
C PRO A 247 15.98 -15.09 10.95
N LEU A 248 14.72 -14.65 11.05
CA LEU A 248 13.98 -14.66 12.32
C LEU A 248 13.67 -16.11 12.75
N PRO A 249 13.55 -16.39 14.06
CA PRO A 249 13.17 -17.72 14.54
C PRO A 249 11.76 -18.12 14.06
N GLU A 250 11.44 -19.40 14.10
CA GLU A 250 10.08 -19.87 13.80
C GLU A 250 9.07 -19.40 14.87
N VAL A 251 7.80 -19.23 14.46
CA VAL A 251 6.73 -18.73 15.33
C VAL A 251 6.03 -19.91 16.04
N GLU A 252 6.75 -20.61 16.91
CA GLU A 252 6.18 -21.67 17.74
C GLU A 252 5.80 -21.14 19.13
N ASN A 253 4.56 -21.36 19.57
CA ASN A 253 4.06 -20.94 20.90
C ASN A 253 4.42 -19.49 21.28
N SER A 254 4.30 -18.58 20.31
CA SER A 254 4.75 -17.19 20.48
C SER A 254 3.85 -16.40 21.41
N ALA A 255 4.47 -15.60 22.27
CA ALA A 255 3.82 -14.63 23.15
C ALA A 255 2.95 -13.61 22.39
N LEU A 256 3.18 -13.42 21.07
CA LEU A 256 2.35 -12.60 20.19
C LEU A 256 0.88 -13.06 20.15
N ALA A 257 0.61 -14.34 20.43
CA ALA A 257 -0.76 -14.88 20.48
C ALA A 257 -1.60 -14.27 21.62
N TYR A 258 -0.96 -13.58 22.56
CA TYR A 258 -1.60 -12.93 23.70
C TYR A 258 -1.39 -11.41 23.68
N VAL A 259 -0.97 -10.84 22.54
CA VAL A 259 -0.82 -9.40 22.35
C VAL A 259 -1.98 -8.91 21.49
N PRO A 260 -2.93 -8.13 22.05
CA PRO A 260 -4.00 -7.53 21.27
C PRO A 260 -3.50 -6.63 20.14
N GLU A 261 -4.18 -6.63 19.00
CA GLU A 261 -3.81 -5.87 17.80
C GLU A 261 -3.70 -4.36 18.06
N PHE A 262 -4.49 -3.82 18.99
CA PHE A 262 -4.47 -2.39 19.30
C PHE A 262 -3.11 -1.88 19.79
N PHE A 263 -2.22 -2.76 20.28
CA PHE A 263 -0.84 -2.37 20.62
C PHE A 263 -0.06 -1.90 19.40
N ALA A 264 -0.15 -2.64 18.30
CA ALA A 264 0.47 -2.27 17.02
C ALA A 264 -0.33 -1.16 16.32
N ASP A 265 -1.66 -1.17 16.45
CA ASP A 265 -2.52 -0.16 15.84
C ASP A 265 -2.26 1.25 16.40
N ASN A 266 -2.17 1.37 17.74
CA ASN A 266 -1.83 2.61 18.43
C ASN A 266 -0.47 3.17 18.00
N LEU A 267 0.53 2.30 17.84
CA LEU A 267 1.85 2.66 17.34
C LEU A 267 1.71 3.25 15.94
N GLY A 268 1.01 2.56 15.04
CA GLY A 268 0.84 3.00 13.66
C GLY A 268 0.13 4.35 13.54
N ASP A 269 -1.00 4.52 14.23
CA ASP A 269 -1.75 5.79 14.20
C ASP A 269 -0.95 6.95 14.74
N PHE A 270 -0.14 6.72 15.76
CA PHE A 270 0.66 7.76 16.35
C PHE A 270 1.68 8.32 15.35
N PHE A 271 2.41 7.46 14.62
CA PHE A 271 3.37 7.93 13.62
C PHE A 271 2.69 8.60 12.41
N ILE A 272 1.55 8.06 11.96
CA ILE A 272 0.73 8.69 10.90
C ILE A 272 0.23 10.07 11.36
N PHE A 273 -0.21 10.18 12.62
CA PHE A 273 -0.63 11.45 13.22
C PHE A 273 0.53 12.45 13.27
N LEU A 274 1.72 12.03 13.72
CA LEU A 274 2.89 12.90 13.78
C LEU A 274 3.22 13.48 12.40
N ARG A 275 3.25 12.66 11.36
CA ARG A 275 3.49 13.11 9.98
C ARG A 275 2.54 14.24 9.55
N ARG A 276 1.27 14.14 9.92
CA ARG A 276 0.21 15.09 9.51
C ARG A 276 0.16 16.35 10.36
N PHE A 277 0.47 16.25 11.66
CA PHE A 277 0.17 17.31 12.63
C PHE A 277 1.34 17.79 13.49
N ALA A 278 2.46 17.06 13.50
CA ALA A 278 3.63 17.34 14.34
C ALA A 278 4.94 16.75 13.76
N ASP A 279 5.22 16.98 12.47
CA ASP A 279 6.37 16.40 11.73
C ASP A 279 7.73 16.73 12.39
N ASP A 280 7.83 17.90 13.03
CA ASP A 280 9.03 18.36 13.75
C ASP A 280 9.51 17.39 14.86
N ILE A 281 8.59 16.62 15.45
CA ILE A 281 8.92 15.63 16.49
C ILE A 281 9.66 14.43 15.90
N LEU A 282 9.33 14.03 14.67
CA LEU A 282 10.01 12.93 13.99
C LEU A 282 11.47 13.31 13.68
N GLU A 283 11.71 14.56 13.30
CA GLU A 283 13.04 15.05 12.93
C GLU A 283 14.00 15.20 14.11
N THR A 284 13.44 15.50 15.29
CA THR A 284 14.23 15.65 16.52
C THR A 284 14.51 14.31 17.22
N SER A 285 13.90 13.22 16.76
CA SER A 285 13.90 11.91 17.43
C SER A 285 14.61 10.80 16.63
N ALA A 286 15.71 11.14 15.95
CA ALA A 286 16.43 10.25 15.03
C ALA A 286 16.72 8.85 15.63
N ASP A 287 17.24 8.81 16.86
CA ASP A 287 17.63 7.56 17.55
C ASP A 287 16.44 6.64 17.82
N SER A 288 15.22 7.18 17.84
CA SER A 288 14.00 6.41 18.03
C SER A 288 13.50 5.74 16.75
N LEU A 289 13.84 6.31 15.58
CA LEU A 289 13.32 5.85 14.29
C LEU A 289 13.84 4.47 13.91
N GLU A 290 15.08 4.14 14.27
CA GLU A 290 15.66 2.82 13.99
C GLU A 290 14.80 1.68 14.59
N HIS A 291 14.28 1.87 15.80
CA HIS A 291 13.38 0.89 16.43
C HIS A 291 12.04 0.76 15.72
N VAL A 292 11.53 1.85 15.14
CA VAL A 292 10.32 1.83 14.32
C VAL A 292 10.59 1.08 13.02
N LEU A 293 11.75 1.28 12.40
CA LEU A 293 12.17 0.52 11.22
C LEU A 293 12.30 -0.98 11.54
N HIS A 294 12.89 -1.36 12.68
CA HIS A 294 12.92 -2.76 13.13
C HIS A 294 11.52 -3.36 13.22
N PHE A 295 10.58 -2.64 13.83
CA PHE A 295 9.19 -3.07 13.92
C PHE A 295 8.54 -3.25 12.55
N VAL A 296 8.68 -2.27 11.64
CA VAL A 296 8.14 -2.37 10.29
C VAL A 296 8.77 -3.55 9.53
N THR A 297 10.09 -3.71 9.58
CA THR A 297 10.81 -4.81 8.91
C THR A 297 10.33 -6.18 9.38
N VAL A 298 10.11 -6.36 10.68
CA VAL A 298 9.72 -7.65 11.27
C VAL A 298 8.26 -8.03 10.98
N PHE A 299 7.34 -7.06 10.97
CA PHE A 299 5.91 -7.35 10.93
C PHE A 299 5.22 -7.10 9.57
N MET A 300 5.68 -6.12 8.78
CA MET A 300 4.96 -5.67 7.57
C MET A 300 4.78 -6.79 6.55
N GLY A 301 5.85 -7.54 6.28
CA GLY A 301 5.85 -8.66 5.34
C GLY A 301 5.57 -10.02 5.97
N ASP A 302 5.28 -10.13 7.27
CA ASP A 302 5.25 -11.42 7.96
C ASP A 302 3.86 -11.79 8.48
N VAL A 303 3.14 -12.59 7.69
CA VAL A 303 1.83 -13.13 8.05
C VAL A 303 1.86 -14.10 9.23
N GLU A 304 3.00 -14.72 9.53
CA GLU A 304 3.12 -15.60 10.70
C GLU A 304 3.26 -14.83 12.01
N ARG A 305 3.65 -13.55 11.95
CA ARG A 305 3.82 -12.67 13.13
C ARG A 305 2.72 -11.64 13.30
N MET A 306 1.98 -11.35 12.23
CA MET A 306 0.81 -10.49 12.24
C MET A 306 -0.19 -10.98 11.19
N LYS A 307 -1.23 -11.72 11.63
CA LYS A 307 -2.20 -12.30 10.70
C LYS A 307 -3.07 -11.23 10.04
N ASN A 308 -3.46 -10.19 10.78
CA ASN A 308 -4.32 -9.13 10.24
C ASN A 308 -3.61 -8.38 9.09
N PRO A 309 -4.11 -8.51 7.86
CA PRO A 309 -3.44 -7.98 6.70
C PRO A 309 -3.69 -6.48 6.50
N HIS A 310 -4.77 -5.92 7.07
CA HIS A 310 -5.01 -4.48 7.11
C HIS A 310 -4.01 -3.78 8.04
N LEU A 311 -3.69 -4.41 9.17
CA LEU A 311 -2.68 -3.90 10.10
C LEU A 311 -1.28 -3.96 9.46
N ARG A 312 -0.94 -5.04 8.75
CA ARG A 312 0.30 -5.12 7.96
C ARG A 312 0.36 -4.05 6.87
N ALA A 313 -0.73 -3.83 6.14
CA ALA A 313 -0.82 -2.78 5.13
C ALA A 313 -0.65 -1.37 5.73
N LYS A 314 -1.21 -1.12 6.92
CA LYS A 314 -1.02 0.13 7.66
C LYS A 314 0.45 0.40 7.96
N LEU A 315 1.29 -0.63 8.15
CA LEU A 315 2.73 -0.45 8.36
C LEU A 315 3.44 0.16 7.14
N ALA A 316 2.90 0.00 5.93
CA ALA A 316 3.39 0.75 4.77
C ALA A 316 3.08 2.25 4.88
N GLU A 317 1.91 2.64 5.40
CA GLU A 317 1.62 4.06 5.71
C GLU A 317 2.51 4.58 6.84
N VAL A 318 2.81 3.76 7.85
CA VAL A 318 3.78 4.11 8.90
C VAL A 318 5.17 4.35 8.30
N LEU A 319 5.63 3.48 7.40
CA LEU A 319 6.92 3.62 6.73
C LEU A 319 6.98 4.89 5.88
N GLU A 320 5.90 5.21 5.15
CA GLU A 320 5.76 6.46 4.39
C GLU A 320 5.75 7.70 5.31
N ALA A 321 5.13 7.58 6.49
CA ALA A 321 5.08 8.66 7.48
C ALA A 321 6.46 8.98 8.09
N VAL A 322 7.33 7.97 8.29
CA VAL A 322 8.64 8.15 8.93
C VAL A 322 9.80 8.31 7.95
N MET A 323 9.63 7.99 6.65
CA MET A 323 10.68 8.13 5.65
C MET A 323 11.03 9.60 5.32
N PRO A 324 12.24 9.89 4.81
CA PRO A 324 12.57 11.21 4.31
C PRO A 324 11.74 11.57 3.08
N HIS A 325 11.14 12.75 3.06
CA HIS A 325 10.31 13.18 1.92
C HIS A 325 11.17 13.78 0.80
N LEU A 326 10.97 13.29 -0.43
CA LEU A 326 11.76 13.66 -1.60
C LEU A 326 11.44 15.07 -2.14
N ASP A 327 10.20 15.56 -1.97
CA ASP A 327 9.65 16.70 -2.72
C ASP A 327 9.39 17.98 -1.91
N GLN A 328 9.78 18.05 -0.63
CA GLN A 328 9.63 19.30 0.11
C GLN A 328 10.74 20.27 -0.29
N ALA A 329 10.36 21.23 -1.16
CA ALA A 329 11.18 22.37 -1.54
C ALA A 329 11.90 22.93 -0.32
N GLN A 330 13.23 22.89 -0.40
CA GLN A 330 14.17 23.29 0.62
C GLN A 330 13.78 24.65 1.19
N ASN A 331 13.31 24.68 2.44
CA ASN A 331 13.40 25.87 3.24
C ASN A 331 14.81 25.83 3.88
N PRO A 332 15.77 26.65 3.41
CA PRO A 332 17.20 26.51 3.78
C PRO A 332 17.50 26.72 5.28
N LEU A 333 16.49 27.10 6.08
CA LEU A 333 16.59 27.28 7.52
C LEU A 333 16.33 26.01 8.34
N VAL A 334 15.89 24.90 7.72
CA VAL A 334 15.57 23.67 8.45
C VAL A 334 16.61 22.58 8.13
N SER A 335 17.62 22.49 9.00
CA SER A 335 18.60 21.39 9.06
C SER A 335 17.99 20.01 9.39
N SER A 336 16.65 19.88 9.41
CA SER A 336 15.94 18.70 9.91
C SER A 336 16.07 17.48 9.01
N VAL A 337 16.16 17.68 7.69
CA VAL A 337 16.15 16.59 6.68
C VAL A 337 17.31 15.60 6.83
N PHE A 338 18.39 15.96 7.55
CA PHE A 338 19.56 15.10 7.72
C PHE A 338 19.33 13.91 8.64
N HIS A 339 18.47 14.02 9.66
CA HIS A 339 18.35 12.98 10.68
C HIS A 339 17.61 11.73 10.19
N ARG A 340 16.40 11.90 9.63
CA ARG A 340 15.66 10.80 8.99
C ARG A 340 16.49 10.15 7.89
N LYS A 341 17.07 10.97 7.00
CA LYS A 341 17.88 10.47 5.89
C LYS A 341 19.08 9.66 6.37
N ARG A 342 19.79 10.14 7.41
CA ARG A 342 20.91 9.41 8.00
C ARG A 342 20.48 8.02 8.49
N VAL A 343 19.39 7.93 9.26
CA VAL A 343 18.90 6.65 9.81
C VAL A 343 18.56 5.67 8.70
N PHE A 344 17.83 6.10 7.67
CA PHE A 344 17.48 5.23 6.55
C PHE A 344 18.70 4.80 5.73
N CYS A 345 19.64 5.70 5.45
CA CYS A 345 20.86 5.34 4.70
C CYS A 345 21.78 4.40 5.48
N SER A 346 21.81 4.49 6.82
CA SER A 346 22.63 3.63 7.67
C SER A 346 21.89 2.42 8.25
N TYR A 347 20.65 2.16 7.83
CA TYR A 347 19.84 1.09 8.38
C TYR A 347 20.39 -0.27 7.97
N GLN A 348 20.85 -1.07 8.93
CA GLN A 348 21.55 -2.34 8.69
C GLN A 348 20.66 -3.38 7.99
N ASN A 349 19.36 -3.38 8.29
CA ASN A 349 18.39 -4.33 7.77
C ASN A 349 17.64 -3.80 6.52
N ALA A 350 18.27 -2.89 5.75
CA ALA A 350 17.67 -2.28 4.57
C ALA A 350 17.15 -3.30 3.55
N ALA A 351 17.88 -4.41 3.35
CA ALA A 351 17.47 -5.48 2.45
C ALA A 351 16.15 -6.12 2.88
N HIS A 352 16.05 -6.52 4.16
CA HIS A 352 14.83 -7.12 4.70
C HIS A 352 13.65 -6.14 4.71
N LEU A 353 13.89 -4.83 4.89
CA LEU A 353 12.83 -3.83 4.81
C LEU A 353 12.29 -3.67 3.38
N ALA A 354 13.16 -3.69 2.37
CA ALA A 354 12.75 -3.67 0.96
C ALA A 354 11.96 -4.94 0.59
N GLU A 355 12.43 -6.11 1.01
CA GLU A 355 11.73 -7.37 0.82
C GLU A 355 10.36 -7.38 1.51
N ALA A 356 10.28 -6.92 2.76
CA ALA A 356 9.02 -6.82 3.50
C ALA A 356 7.99 -5.94 2.78
N LEU A 357 8.43 -4.84 2.14
CA LEU A 357 7.56 -3.94 1.37
C LEU A 357 6.98 -4.65 0.14
N ILE A 358 7.83 -5.36 -0.61
CA ILE A 358 7.41 -6.13 -1.79
C ILE A 358 6.48 -7.28 -1.36
N LYS A 359 6.78 -7.95 -0.24
CA LYS A 359 5.95 -9.02 0.30
C LYS A 359 4.56 -8.54 0.70
N VAL A 360 4.45 -7.44 1.44
CA VAL A 360 3.13 -6.89 1.79
C VAL A 360 2.37 -6.42 0.55
N PHE A 361 3.04 -5.86 -0.48
CA PHE A 361 2.40 -5.48 -1.74
C PHE A 361 1.71 -6.66 -2.42
N VAL A 362 2.35 -7.84 -2.37
CA VAL A 362 1.83 -9.09 -2.93
C VAL A 362 0.74 -9.69 -2.05
N ASP A 363 0.91 -9.68 -0.73
CA ASP A 363 -0.01 -10.30 0.23
C ASP A 363 -1.36 -9.59 0.35
N ILE A 364 -1.44 -8.28 0.08
CA ILE A 364 -2.70 -7.51 0.11
C ILE A 364 -3.58 -7.72 -1.12
N GLU A 365 -3.20 -8.60 -2.05
CA GLU A 365 -4.08 -9.07 -3.11
C GLU A 365 -5.15 -10.00 -2.48
N PHE A 366 -6.12 -9.42 -1.78
CA PHE A 366 -7.23 -10.15 -1.16
C PHE A 366 -8.14 -10.74 -2.23
N THR A 367 -8.10 -12.05 -2.40
CA THR A 367 -9.01 -12.77 -3.31
C THR A 367 -10.33 -13.06 -2.62
N GLY A 368 -11.45 -12.49 -3.11
CA GLY A 368 -12.80 -13.02 -2.88
C GLY A 368 -13.98 -12.05 -2.98
N ASP A 369 -13.88 -10.83 -2.42
CA ASP A 369 -15.02 -9.90 -2.31
C ASP A 369 -14.88 -8.69 -3.26
N PRO A 370 -15.80 -8.51 -4.24
CA PRO A 370 -15.82 -7.33 -5.11
C PRO A 370 -15.84 -5.99 -4.35
N HIS A 371 -16.42 -5.93 -3.15
CA HIS A 371 -16.47 -4.69 -2.35
C HIS A 371 -15.10 -4.31 -1.75
N GLN A 372 -14.14 -5.22 -1.73
CA GLN A 372 -12.80 -4.99 -1.19
C GLN A 372 -11.74 -4.81 -2.30
N PHE A 373 -12.10 -5.02 -3.57
CA PHE A 373 -11.15 -4.96 -4.69
C PHE A 373 -10.42 -3.61 -4.75
N GLU A 374 -11.14 -2.49 -4.64
CA GLU A 374 -10.52 -1.16 -4.70
C GLU A 374 -9.71 -0.80 -3.45
N GLN A 375 -9.98 -1.47 -2.32
CA GLN A 375 -9.31 -1.18 -1.05
C GLN A 375 -7.80 -1.44 -1.15
N LYS A 376 -7.39 -2.42 -1.96
CA LYS A 376 -5.96 -2.74 -2.18
C LYS A 376 -5.17 -1.55 -2.73
N PHE A 377 -5.78 -0.72 -3.58
CA PHE A 377 -5.11 0.45 -4.15
C PHE A 377 -4.84 1.51 -3.07
N ASN A 378 -5.73 1.65 -2.10
CA ASN A 378 -5.49 2.54 -0.96
C ASN A 378 -4.32 2.05 -0.11
N TYR A 379 -4.17 0.74 0.07
CA TYR A 379 -3.02 0.14 0.76
C TYR A 379 -1.72 0.24 -0.03
N ARG A 380 -1.76 0.14 -1.37
CA ARG A 380 -0.59 0.28 -2.24
C ARG A 380 -0.12 1.72 -2.38
N ARG A 381 -1.02 2.70 -2.27
CA ARG A 381 -0.70 4.13 -2.41
C ARG A 381 0.55 4.59 -1.63
N PRO A 382 0.70 4.33 -0.32
CA PRO A 382 1.92 4.71 0.42
C PRO A 382 3.18 3.96 -0.04
N MET A 383 3.05 2.82 -0.72
CA MET A 383 4.19 2.00 -1.16
C MET A 383 4.94 2.62 -2.34
N TYR A 384 4.28 3.37 -3.25
CA TYR A 384 4.96 3.94 -4.43
C TYR A 384 6.02 4.99 -4.09
N PRO A 385 5.77 5.98 -3.19
CA PRO A 385 6.81 6.88 -2.72
C PRO A 385 7.97 6.15 -2.02
N ILE A 386 7.67 5.10 -1.24
CA ILE A 386 8.68 4.28 -0.56
C ILE A 386 9.55 3.56 -1.59
N LEU A 387 8.95 2.89 -2.57
CA LEU A 387 9.66 2.20 -3.65
C LEU A 387 10.55 3.16 -4.43
N ARG A 388 10.07 4.37 -4.74
CA ARG A 388 10.87 5.42 -5.39
C ARG A 388 12.08 5.81 -4.55
N TYR A 389 11.91 6.02 -3.25
CA TYR A 389 13.01 6.35 -2.33
C TYR A 389 14.03 5.21 -2.19
N MET A 390 13.53 3.98 -2.01
CA MET A 390 14.36 2.77 -1.93
C MET A 390 15.15 2.56 -3.21
N TRP A 391 14.54 2.78 -4.38
CA TRP A 391 15.25 2.71 -5.65
C TRP A 391 16.35 3.76 -5.79
N GLY A 392 16.14 4.96 -5.23
CA GLY A 392 17.15 6.02 -5.18
C GLY A 392 18.29 5.79 -4.17
N THR A 393 18.25 4.71 -3.38
CA THR A 393 19.21 4.43 -2.31
C THR A 393 19.86 3.06 -2.48
N ASP A 394 21.19 3.02 -2.60
CA ASP A 394 21.96 1.81 -2.99
C ASP A 394 21.64 0.55 -2.17
N SER A 395 21.63 0.64 -0.85
CA SER A 395 21.42 -0.52 0.03
C SER A 395 20.08 -1.22 -0.20
N TYR A 396 19.03 -0.44 -0.45
CA TYR A 396 17.70 -0.97 -0.75
C TYR A 396 17.59 -1.43 -2.21
N ARG A 397 18.09 -0.62 -3.16
CA ARG A 397 18.07 -0.96 -4.59
C ARG A 397 18.75 -2.28 -4.87
N GLN A 398 19.90 -2.57 -4.27
CA GLN A 398 20.60 -3.85 -4.47
C GLN A 398 19.78 -5.05 -3.98
N SER A 399 19.02 -4.91 -2.89
CA SER A 399 18.12 -5.98 -2.43
C SER A 399 16.96 -6.21 -3.39
N ILE A 400 16.35 -5.15 -3.93
CA ILE A 400 15.31 -5.27 -4.96
C ILE A 400 15.85 -5.97 -6.21
N LYS A 401 17.08 -5.63 -6.62
CA LYS A 401 17.75 -6.30 -7.75
C LYS A 401 18.03 -7.77 -7.45
N ALA A 402 18.50 -8.11 -6.25
CA ALA A 402 18.70 -9.51 -5.86
C ALA A 402 17.40 -10.34 -5.91
N LEU A 403 16.27 -9.76 -5.50
CA LEU A 403 14.95 -10.40 -5.64
C LEU A 403 14.55 -10.60 -7.11
N ALA A 404 14.91 -9.66 -7.98
CA ALA A 404 14.69 -9.76 -9.42
C ALA A 404 15.60 -10.81 -10.09
N ASP A 405 16.87 -10.86 -9.72
CA ASP A 405 17.84 -11.83 -10.22
C ASP A 405 17.40 -13.25 -9.83
N TYR A 406 17.04 -13.47 -8.56
CA TYR A 406 16.46 -14.73 -8.09
C TYR A 406 15.19 -15.10 -8.88
N ALA A 407 14.32 -14.14 -9.16
CA ALA A 407 13.13 -14.38 -9.96
C ALA A 407 13.46 -14.78 -11.40
N SER A 408 14.50 -14.19 -12.00
CA SER A 408 14.96 -14.52 -13.35
C SER A 408 15.53 -15.93 -13.45
N GLU A 409 16.20 -16.40 -12.41
CA GLU A 409 16.74 -17.76 -12.32
C GLU A 409 15.66 -18.83 -12.05
N ASN A 410 14.53 -18.42 -11.46
CA ASN A 410 13.50 -19.33 -10.93
C ASN A 410 12.11 -19.08 -11.56
N LEU A 411 12.05 -18.64 -12.82
CA LEU A 411 10.80 -18.29 -13.51
C LEU A 411 9.77 -19.43 -13.57
N GLU A 412 10.23 -20.69 -13.59
CA GLU A 412 9.38 -21.89 -13.69
C GLU A 412 9.23 -22.63 -12.36
N ALA A 413 9.64 -22.03 -11.24
CA ALA A 413 9.47 -22.64 -9.93
C ALA A 413 7.98 -22.91 -9.64
N MET A 414 7.70 -24.04 -8.96
CA MET A 414 6.34 -24.44 -8.55
C MET A 414 5.58 -23.28 -7.88
N ASN A 415 6.27 -22.55 -7.01
CA ASN A 415 5.79 -21.30 -6.43
C ASN A 415 6.50 -20.13 -7.12
N PRO A 416 5.77 -19.27 -7.86
CA PRO A 416 6.37 -18.13 -8.52
C PRO A 416 7.16 -17.24 -7.55
N PRO A 417 8.41 -16.86 -7.88
CA PRO A 417 9.24 -16.01 -7.03
C PRO A 417 8.54 -14.71 -6.64
N LEU A 418 8.85 -14.19 -5.44
CA LEU A 418 8.20 -13.01 -4.88
C LEU A 418 8.21 -11.82 -5.85
N PHE A 419 9.35 -11.51 -6.46
CA PHE A 419 9.47 -10.38 -7.37
C PHE A 419 8.69 -10.58 -8.67
N LEU A 420 8.59 -11.81 -9.17
CA LEU A 420 7.78 -12.13 -10.36
C LEU A 420 6.30 -11.90 -10.07
N ARG A 421 5.82 -12.32 -8.89
CA ARG A 421 4.45 -12.04 -8.42
C ARG A 421 4.20 -10.54 -8.27
N PHE A 422 5.16 -9.81 -7.72
CA PHE A 422 5.10 -8.35 -7.59
C PHE A 422 4.95 -7.66 -8.96
N LEU A 423 5.80 -7.98 -9.94
CA LEU A 423 5.71 -7.41 -11.29
C LEU A 423 4.38 -7.74 -11.97
N ASN A 424 3.91 -8.98 -11.82
CA ASN A 424 2.63 -9.42 -12.34
C ASN A 424 1.46 -8.57 -11.80
N LEU A 425 1.42 -8.35 -10.48
CA LEU A 425 0.40 -7.54 -9.83
C LEU A 425 0.52 -6.06 -10.19
N LEU A 426 1.75 -5.53 -10.26
CA LEU A 426 2.00 -4.15 -10.65
C LEU A 426 1.50 -3.85 -12.07
N MET A 427 1.69 -4.78 -13.01
CA MET A 427 1.15 -4.66 -14.38
C MET A 427 -0.38 -4.79 -14.40
N ASN A 428 -0.97 -5.69 -13.61
CA ASN A 428 -2.43 -5.80 -13.49
C ASN A 428 -3.05 -4.50 -12.96
N ASP A 429 -2.43 -3.91 -11.94
CA ASP A 429 -2.85 -2.62 -11.41
C ASP A 429 -2.72 -1.52 -12.45
N ALA A 430 -1.61 -1.47 -13.19
CA ALA A 430 -1.42 -0.49 -14.26
C ALA A 430 -2.52 -0.57 -15.32
N ILE A 431 -2.82 -1.79 -15.78
CA ILE A 431 -3.89 -2.10 -16.75
C ILE A 431 -5.23 -1.59 -16.23
N PHE A 432 -5.63 -2.03 -15.03
CA PHE A 432 -6.92 -1.68 -14.45
C PHE A 432 -7.05 -0.17 -14.19
N LEU A 433 -6.07 0.42 -13.49
CA LEU A 433 -6.18 1.80 -13.02
C LEU A 433 -6.28 2.78 -14.17
N LEU A 434 -5.45 2.60 -15.20
CA LEU A 434 -5.42 3.53 -16.31
C LEU A 434 -6.60 3.31 -17.27
N ASP A 435 -7.14 2.09 -17.40
CA ASP A 435 -8.37 1.86 -18.14
C ASP A 435 -9.58 2.54 -17.47
N GLU A 436 -9.73 2.37 -16.15
CA GLU A 436 -10.77 3.06 -15.38
C GLU A 436 -10.62 4.59 -15.45
N ALA A 437 -9.39 5.12 -15.34
CA ALA A 437 -9.13 6.55 -15.52
C ALA A 437 -9.60 7.07 -16.89
N ILE A 438 -9.30 6.34 -17.97
CA ILE A 438 -9.74 6.65 -19.33
C ILE A 438 -11.27 6.65 -19.42
N GLN A 439 -11.93 5.64 -18.86
CA GLN A 439 -13.38 5.52 -18.86
C GLN A 439 -14.05 6.67 -18.10
N TYR A 440 -13.58 7.02 -16.90
CA TYR A 440 -14.14 8.13 -16.11
C TYR A 440 -13.91 9.48 -16.80
N LEU A 441 -12.72 9.74 -17.35
CA LEU A 441 -12.46 10.98 -18.09
C LEU A 441 -13.38 11.14 -19.31
N SER A 442 -13.64 10.05 -20.03
CA SER A 442 -14.60 10.03 -21.15
C SER A 442 -16.02 10.37 -20.68
N LYS A 443 -16.50 9.74 -19.60
CA LYS A 443 -17.83 10.02 -19.00
C LYS A 443 -17.94 11.48 -18.53
N ILE A 444 -16.91 12.00 -17.85
CA ILE A 444 -16.83 13.40 -17.41
C ILE A 444 -16.93 14.33 -18.60
N LYS A 445 -16.17 14.07 -19.67
CA LYS A 445 -16.18 14.91 -20.87
C LYS A 445 -17.57 14.97 -21.50
N VAL A 446 -18.25 13.82 -21.62
CA VAL A 446 -19.64 13.76 -22.13
C VAL A 446 -20.55 14.64 -21.28
N GLN A 447 -20.53 14.46 -19.96
CA GLN A 447 -21.36 15.26 -19.05
C GLN A 447 -21.04 16.75 -19.07
N GLN A 448 -19.76 17.13 -19.21
CA GLN A 448 -19.35 18.53 -19.37
C GLN A 448 -19.92 19.15 -20.66
N ILE A 449 -19.94 18.39 -21.77
CA ILE A 449 -20.53 18.84 -23.04
C ILE A 449 -22.05 18.99 -22.93
N GLU A 450 -22.75 18.01 -22.35
CA GLU A 450 -24.21 18.08 -22.12
C GLU A 450 -24.56 19.33 -21.29
N LYS A 451 -23.80 19.56 -20.21
CA LYS A 451 -23.97 20.73 -19.34
C LYS A 451 -23.75 22.04 -20.08
N ASP A 452 -22.70 22.14 -20.90
CA ASP A 452 -22.37 23.35 -21.67
C ASP A 452 -23.38 23.67 -22.78
N ARG A 453 -24.03 22.65 -23.32
CA ARG A 453 -25.10 22.80 -24.33
C ARG A 453 -26.43 23.22 -23.72
N GLY A 454 -26.53 23.35 -22.39
CA GLY A 454 -27.77 23.67 -21.71
C GLY A 454 -28.76 22.50 -21.66
N GLU A 455 -28.33 21.27 -21.99
CA GLU A 455 -29.23 20.10 -21.98
C GLU A 455 -29.77 19.85 -20.55
N TRP A 456 -28.97 20.18 -19.53
CA TRP A 456 -29.33 20.03 -18.12
C TRP A 456 -30.40 21.01 -17.63
N ASP A 457 -30.56 22.15 -18.31
CA ASP A 457 -31.56 23.15 -17.92
C ASP A 457 -32.99 22.70 -18.25
N SER A 458 -33.14 21.73 -19.16
CA SER A 458 -34.40 21.10 -19.50
C SER A 458 -34.80 19.95 -18.56
N LEU A 459 -33.90 19.52 -17.68
CA LEU A 459 -34.13 18.40 -16.76
C LEU A 459 -34.94 18.83 -15.53
N SER A 460 -35.61 17.86 -14.88
CA SER A 460 -36.21 18.11 -13.57
C SER A 460 -35.13 18.46 -12.53
N PRO A 461 -35.49 19.20 -11.45
CA PRO A 461 -34.55 19.52 -10.38
C PRO A 461 -33.89 18.28 -9.74
N GLU A 462 -34.60 17.16 -9.67
CA GLU A 462 -34.08 15.88 -9.19
C GLU A 462 -33.05 15.30 -10.16
N ALA A 463 -33.38 15.17 -11.45
CA ALA A 463 -32.49 14.61 -12.46
C ALA A 463 -31.23 15.46 -12.66
N ARG A 464 -31.36 16.79 -12.55
CA ARG A 464 -30.22 17.72 -12.57
C ARG A 464 -29.29 17.47 -11.37
N ARG A 465 -29.84 17.34 -10.16
CA ARG A 465 -29.06 17.01 -8.96
C ARG A 465 -28.35 15.66 -9.07
N GLU A 466 -29.00 14.65 -9.64
CA GLU A 466 -28.38 13.35 -9.91
C GLU A 466 -27.21 13.44 -10.90
N LYS A 467 -27.37 14.20 -11.99
CA LYS A 467 -26.29 14.46 -12.96
C LYS A 467 -25.13 15.23 -12.33
N GLU A 468 -25.40 16.24 -11.51
CA GLU A 468 -24.38 16.99 -10.75
C GLU A 468 -23.62 16.09 -9.77
N SER A 469 -24.35 15.27 -9.00
CA SER A 469 -23.75 14.29 -8.08
C SER A 469 -22.91 13.25 -8.82
N SER A 470 -23.38 12.76 -9.97
CA SER A 470 -22.64 11.81 -10.80
C SER A 470 -21.34 12.41 -11.32
N LEU A 471 -21.38 13.66 -11.79
CA LEU A 471 -20.19 14.36 -12.27
C LEU A 471 -19.13 14.50 -11.18
N GLN A 472 -19.55 14.88 -9.96
CA GLN A 472 -18.66 14.97 -8.81
C GLN A 472 -18.07 13.60 -8.44
N MET A 473 -18.89 12.54 -8.42
CA MET A 473 -18.44 11.18 -8.15
C MET A 473 -17.41 10.71 -9.19
N PHE A 474 -17.70 10.87 -10.48
CA PHE A 474 -16.75 10.52 -11.54
C PHE A 474 -15.47 11.33 -11.44
N GLY A 475 -15.55 12.61 -11.08
CA GLY A 475 -14.37 13.46 -10.86
C GLY A 475 -13.45 12.92 -9.76
N GLN A 476 -14.01 12.51 -8.62
CA GLN A 476 -13.25 11.92 -7.51
C GLN A 476 -12.61 10.58 -7.91
N LEU A 477 -13.36 9.71 -8.60
CA LEU A 477 -12.86 8.43 -9.08
C LEU A 477 -11.76 8.61 -10.13
N ALA A 478 -11.97 9.48 -11.13
CA ALA A 478 -10.97 9.79 -12.14
C ALA A 478 -9.67 10.29 -11.51
N ARG A 479 -9.78 11.19 -10.51
CA ARG A 479 -8.63 11.74 -9.80
C ARG A 479 -7.82 10.65 -9.10
N PHE A 480 -8.48 9.78 -8.35
CA PHE A 480 -7.82 8.67 -7.67
C PHE A 480 -7.09 7.76 -8.66
N HIS A 481 -7.79 7.32 -9.70
CA HIS A 481 -7.22 6.42 -10.71
C HIS A 481 -6.04 7.07 -11.45
N ASN A 482 -6.14 8.34 -11.84
CA ASN A 482 -5.05 9.07 -12.47
C ASN A 482 -3.80 9.17 -11.59
N ILE A 483 -3.95 9.46 -10.30
CA ILE A 483 -2.81 9.50 -9.36
C ILE A 483 -2.15 8.12 -9.33
N MET A 484 -2.93 7.06 -9.10
CA MET A 484 -2.41 5.71 -8.97
C MET A 484 -1.77 5.20 -10.27
N SER A 485 -2.33 5.53 -11.44
CA SER A 485 -1.75 5.20 -12.75
C SER A 485 -0.40 5.87 -12.95
N ASN A 486 -0.26 7.16 -12.60
CA ASN A 486 1.03 7.86 -12.69
C ASN A 486 2.08 7.22 -11.78
N GLU A 487 1.71 6.91 -10.53
CA GLU A 487 2.61 6.24 -9.59
C GLU A 487 3.05 4.87 -10.11
N THR A 488 2.11 4.07 -10.61
CA THR A 488 2.38 2.71 -11.12
C THR A 488 3.28 2.72 -12.36
N ILE A 489 2.96 3.55 -13.35
CA ILE A 489 3.78 3.67 -14.58
C ILE A 489 5.16 4.25 -14.25
N GLY A 490 5.23 5.23 -13.34
CA GLY A 490 6.49 5.77 -12.85
C GLY A 490 7.36 4.70 -12.16
N THR A 491 6.76 3.78 -11.41
CA THR A 491 7.45 2.63 -10.82
C THR A 491 8.01 1.68 -11.88
N LEU A 492 7.22 1.33 -12.89
CA LEU A 492 7.72 0.52 -14.01
C LEU A 492 8.88 1.23 -14.75
N ALA A 493 8.81 2.54 -14.92
CA ALA A 493 9.85 3.32 -15.60
C ALA A 493 11.21 3.26 -14.89
N PHE A 494 11.25 3.36 -13.55
CA PHE A 494 12.53 3.25 -12.85
C PHE A 494 12.98 1.79 -12.68
N LEU A 495 12.07 0.82 -12.49
CA LEU A 495 12.47 -0.59 -12.37
C LEU A 495 13.13 -1.09 -13.67
N THR A 496 12.56 -0.74 -14.82
CA THR A 496 13.08 -1.13 -16.14
C THR A 496 14.43 -0.50 -16.48
N SER A 497 14.86 0.56 -15.76
CA SER A 497 16.15 1.20 -16.01
C SER A 497 17.34 0.29 -15.71
N GLU A 498 17.21 -0.63 -14.75
CA GLU A 498 18.27 -1.58 -14.37
C GLU A 498 17.85 -3.05 -14.37
N ILE A 499 16.57 -3.35 -14.17
CA ILE A 499 16.03 -4.72 -14.26
C ILE A 499 15.44 -4.87 -15.66
N LYS A 500 16.23 -5.37 -16.62
CA LYS A 500 15.78 -5.53 -18.02
C LYS A 500 15.35 -6.96 -18.35
N SER A 501 16.14 -7.95 -17.93
CA SER A 501 16.00 -9.37 -18.29
C SER A 501 14.58 -9.93 -18.09
N LEU A 502 13.97 -9.64 -16.94
CA LEU A 502 12.62 -10.09 -16.63
C LEU A 502 11.57 -9.52 -17.58
N PHE A 503 11.64 -8.23 -17.91
CA PHE A 503 10.62 -7.56 -18.73
C PHE A 503 10.72 -7.92 -20.21
N VAL A 504 11.89 -8.36 -20.68
CA VAL A 504 12.09 -8.82 -22.06
C VAL A 504 11.91 -10.33 -22.22
N HIS A 505 11.78 -11.06 -21.10
CA HIS A 505 11.47 -12.49 -21.13
C HIS A 505 10.07 -12.71 -21.73
N PRO A 506 9.85 -13.73 -22.60
CA PRO A 506 8.57 -13.97 -23.26
C PRO A 506 7.34 -14.05 -22.34
N PHE A 507 7.55 -14.49 -21.08
CA PHE A 507 6.49 -14.56 -20.07
C PHE A 507 5.87 -13.19 -19.74
N LEU A 508 6.69 -12.12 -19.69
CA LEU A 508 6.25 -10.78 -19.32
C LEU A 508 6.22 -9.80 -20.50
N ALA A 509 7.10 -9.99 -21.50
CA ALA A 509 7.31 -9.07 -22.61
C ALA A 509 6.01 -8.71 -23.34
N GLU A 510 5.22 -9.70 -23.77
CA GLU A 510 3.96 -9.44 -24.47
C GLU A 510 2.96 -8.64 -23.63
N ARG A 511 2.90 -8.89 -22.32
CA ARG A 511 1.97 -8.18 -21.42
C ARG A 511 2.37 -6.73 -21.22
N ILE A 512 3.65 -6.47 -20.94
CA ILE A 512 4.11 -5.09 -20.80
C ILE A 512 3.97 -4.35 -22.13
N ILE A 513 4.30 -4.98 -23.27
CA ILE A 513 4.14 -4.39 -24.60
C ILE A 513 2.68 -4.04 -24.88
N SER A 514 1.76 -5.00 -24.69
CA SER A 514 0.33 -4.80 -24.96
C SER A 514 -0.24 -3.66 -24.11
N MET A 515 0.15 -3.62 -22.84
CA MET A 515 -0.22 -2.54 -21.91
C MET A 515 0.32 -1.18 -22.40
N LEU A 516 1.62 -1.08 -22.69
CA LEU A 516 2.25 0.16 -23.13
C LEU A 516 1.68 0.66 -24.46
N ASN A 517 1.50 -0.23 -25.45
CA ASN A 517 0.92 0.10 -26.75
C ASN A 517 -0.52 0.60 -26.58
N TYR A 518 -1.34 -0.11 -25.79
CA TYR A 518 -2.73 0.24 -25.51
C TYR A 518 -2.84 1.66 -24.94
N PHE A 519 -2.04 1.98 -23.94
CA PHE A 519 -2.07 3.30 -23.31
C PHE A 519 -1.51 4.39 -24.21
N LEU A 520 -0.41 4.12 -24.90
CA LEU A 520 0.18 5.09 -25.82
C LEU A 520 -0.82 5.44 -26.92
N GLN A 521 -1.54 4.47 -27.48
CA GLN A 521 -2.58 4.69 -28.50
C GLN A 521 -3.68 5.66 -28.02
N HIS A 522 -4.05 5.61 -26.74
CA HIS A 522 -5.03 6.53 -26.15
C HIS A 522 -4.47 7.94 -25.91
N LEU A 523 -3.16 8.07 -25.70
CA LEU A 523 -2.52 9.33 -25.31
C LEU A 523 -1.95 10.13 -26.49
N VAL A 524 -1.48 9.48 -27.56
CA VAL A 524 -0.79 10.16 -28.68
C VAL A 524 -1.62 10.27 -29.96
N GLY A 525 -2.76 9.58 -30.02
CA GLY A 525 -3.61 9.46 -31.20
C GLY A 525 -4.92 10.26 -31.12
N PRO A 526 -5.86 10.02 -32.08
CA PRO A 526 -7.16 10.69 -32.10
C PRO A 526 -8.01 10.37 -30.87
N LYS A 527 -7.78 9.21 -30.23
CA LYS A 527 -8.45 8.78 -28.99
C LYS A 527 -8.21 9.76 -27.82
N MET A 528 -7.07 10.47 -27.80
CA MET A 528 -6.79 11.50 -26.79
C MET A 528 -7.85 12.62 -26.79
N GLY A 529 -8.51 12.83 -27.94
CA GLY A 529 -9.64 13.74 -28.04
C GLY A 529 -10.73 13.41 -27.02
N ALA A 530 -11.07 12.14 -26.80
CA ALA A 530 -12.10 11.71 -25.85
C ALA A 530 -11.72 11.98 -24.37
N LEU A 531 -10.44 12.15 -24.08
CA LEU A 531 -9.91 12.38 -22.73
C LEU A 531 -9.72 13.86 -22.41
N LYS A 532 -9.97 14.74 -23.38
CA LYS A 532 -9.80 16.18 -23.24
C LYS A 532 -10.96 16.82 -22.47
N VAL A 533 -10.92 16.69 -21.15
CA VAL A 533 -11.75 17.43 -20.18
C VAL A 533 -11.29 18.89 -20.06
N LYS A 534 -12.14 19.75 -19.47
CA LYS A 534 -11.88 21.20 -19.35
C LYS A 534 -10.59 21.55 -18.61
N ASP A 535 -10.39 20.94 -17.44
CA ASP A 535 -9.22 21.15 -16.59
C ASP A 535 -8.61 19.79 -16.22
N PHE A 536 -7.37 19.56 -16.65
CA PHE A 536 -6.65 18.32 -16.33
C PHE A 536 -6.21 18.27 -14.87
N SER A 537 -5.95 19.43 -14.26
CA SER A 537 -5.45 19.53 -12.89
C SER A 537 -6.51 19.15 -11.85
N GLU A 538 -7.78 19.43 -12.14
CA GLU A 538 -8.93 19.04 -11.31
C GLU A 538 -8.95 17.53 -11.05
N PHE A 539 -8.56 16.74 -12.05
CA PHE A 539 -8.58 15.27 -12.02
C PHE A 539 -7.18 14.65 -11.92
N ASP A 540 -6.15 15.43 -11.59
CA ASP A 540 -4.74 14.97 -11.56
C ASP A 540 -4.30 14.22 -12.84
N PHE A 541 -4.91 14.52 -13.98
CA PHE A 541 -4.60 13.86 -15.24
C PHE A 541 -3.34 14.49 -15.86
N LYS A 542 -2.24 13.74 -15.88
CA LYS A 542 -0.92 14.22 -16.34
C LYS A 542 -0.47 13.47 -17.61
N PRO A 543 -1.17 13.62 -18.76
CA PRO A 543 -0.89 12.84 -19.96
C PRO A 543 0.53 13.04 -20.50
N GLN A 544 1.11 14.23 -20.32
CA GLN A 544 2.48 14.52 -20.74
C GLN A 544 3.51 13.70 -19.96
N GLN A 545 3.26 13.49 -18.67
CA GLN A 545 4.11 12.67 -17.81
C GLN A 545 3.95 11.19 -18.16
N LEU A 546 2.71 10.71 -18.29
CA LEU A 546 2.43 9.32 -18.70
C LEU A 546 3.11 8.96 -20.04
N VAL A 547 2.99 9.82 -21.05
CA VAL A 547 3.68 9.59 -22.35
C VAL A 547 5.18 9.54 -22.15
N SER A 548 5.75 10.43 -21.32
CA SER A 548 7.18 10.43 -21.02
C SER A 548 7.65 9.14 -20.36
N ASP A 549 6.90 8.66 -19.37
CA ASP A 549 7.29 7.47 -18.60
C ASP A 549 7.13 6.21 -19.44
N ILE A 550 6.05 6.10 -20.22
CA ILE A 550 5.86 5.01 -21.21
C ILE A 550 7.01 5.01 -22.22
N CYS A 551 7.39 6.17 -22.76
CA CYS A 551 8.52 6.25 -23.70
C CYS A 551 9.85 5.86 -23.03
N THR A 552 10.05 6.24 -21.77
CA THR A 552 11.23 5.83 -20.98
C THR A 552 11.30 4.32 -20.85
N ILE A 553 10.18 3.64 -20.57
CA ILE A 553 10.12 2.18 -20.51
C ILE A 553 10.54 1.55 -21.85
N TYR A 554 9.98 2.01 -22.96
CA TYR A 554 10.39 1.53 -24.30
C TYR A 554 11.89 1.74 -24.55
N LEU A 555 12.43 2.90 -24.17
CA LEU A 555 13.85 3.19 -24.34
C LEU A 555 14.74 2.29 -23.48
N ASN A 556 14.33 2.00 -22.23
CA ASN A 556 15.07 1.13 -21.34
C ASN A 556 15.17 -0.31 -21.86
N LEU A 557 14.07 -0.82 -22.44
CA LEU A 557 13.95 -2.20 -22.94
C LEU A 557 14.31 -2.35 -24.42
N GLY A 558 14.38 -1.25 -25.16
CA GLY A 558 14.54 -1.20 -26.61
C GLY A 558 15.94 -1.57 -27.14
N ASP A 559 16.89 -1.83 -26.25
CA ASP A 559 18.19 -2.41 -26.64
C ASP A 559 18.02 -3.87 -27.07
N GLU A 560 17.08 -4.60 -26.46
CA GLU A 560 16.83 -6.02 -26.66
C GLU A 560 16.06 -6.27 -27.97
N GLU A 561 16.66 -7.03 -28.89
CA GLU A 561 16.07 -7.27 -30.22
C GLU A 561 14.75 -8.04 -30.14
N ASN A 562 14.68 -9.05 -29.27
CA ASN A 562 13.46 -9.83 -29.06
C ASN A 562 12.30 -8.97 -28.57
N PHE A 563 12.57 -8.01 -27.68
CA PHE A 563 11.55 -7.06 -27.23
C PHE A 563 11.07 -6.21 -28.41
N CYS A 564 11.99 -5.63 -29.17
CA CYS A 564 11.67 -4.81 -30.35
C CYS A 564 10.86 -5.59 -31.40
N ALA A 565 11.19 -6.86 -31.63
CA ALA A 565 10.50 -7.74 -32.57
C ALA A 565 9.12 -8.19 -32.05
N THR A 566 8.86 -8.09 -30.75
CA THR A 566 7.57 -8.46 -30.16
C THR A 566 6.59 -7.28 -30.16
N VAL A 567 7.09 -6.04 -30.12
CA VAL A 567 6.25 -4.82 -30.09
C VAL A 567 5.18 -4.76 -31.20
N PRO A 568 5.50 -5.08 -32.46
CA PRO A 568 4.53 -5.03 -33.56
C PRO A 568 3.47 -6.13 -33.52
N LYS A 569 3.72 -7.23 -32.80
CA LYS A 569 2.83 -8.40 -32.74
C LYS A 569 1.52 -8.11 -32.02
N ASP A 570 1.47 -7.07 -31.20
CA ASP A 570 0.22 -6.59 -30.61
C ASP A 570 -0.64 -5.85 -31.65
N GLY A 571 -1.33 -6.63 -32.48
CA GLY A 571 -2.23 -6.12 -33.52
C GLY A 571 -3.44 -5.34 -33.00
N ARG A 572 -3.72 -5.37 -31.69
CA ARG A 572 -4.85 -4.63 -31.09
C ARG A 572 -4.53 -3.15 -30.94
N SER A 573 -3.31 -2.81 -30.55
CA SER A 573 -2.95 -1.44 -30.17
C SER A 573 -1.81 -0.85 -30.99
N TYR A 574 -0.86 -1.67 -31.45
CA TYR A 574 0.22 -1.19 -32.31
C TYR A 574 -0.32 -0.77 -33.69
N SER A 575 0.29 0.26 -34.27
CA SER A 575 0.10 0.61 -35.67
C SER A 575 1.37 1.25 -36.22
N PRO A 576 1.61 1.20 -37.55
CA PRO A 576 2.79 1.81 -38.16
C PRO A 576 2.94 3.33 -37.87
N THR A 577 1.84 3.99 -37.51
CA THR A 577 1.84 5.43 -37.19
C THR A 577 1.96 5.75 -35.71
N LEU A 578 1.80 4.77 -34.81
CA LEU A 578 1.74 4.99 -33.36
C LEU A 578 2.98 5.73 -32.86
N PHE A 579 4.19 5.21 -33.16
CA PHE A 579 5.42 5.84 -32.70
C PHE A 579 5.75 7.13 -33.44
N ALA A 580 5.36 7.28 -34.71
CA ALA A 580 5.47 8.56 -35.41
C ALA A 580 4.61 9.65 -34.73
N GLN A 581 3.41 9.30 -34.27
CA GLN A 581 2.56 10.18 -33.46
C GLN A 581 3.21 10.47 -32.10
N THR A 582 3.78 9.46 -31.44
CA THR A 582 4.52 9.63 -30.18
C THR A 582 5.65 10.64 -30.31
N VAL A 583 6.50 10.53 -31.34
CA VAL A 583 7.59 11.51 -31.60
C VAL A 583 7.04 12.92 -31.78
N ARG A 584 5.92 13.10 -32.47
CA ARG A 584 5.26 14.42 -32.62
C ARG A 584 4.78 14.94 -31.27
N VAL A 585 4.20 14.09 -30.43
CA VAL A 585 3.75 14.46 -29.08
C VAL A 585 4.93 14.83 -28.20
N LEU A 586 6.03 14.04 -28.19
CA LEU A 586 7.25 14.34 -27.43
C LEU A 586 7.83 15.72 -27.78
N LYS A 587 7.84 16.08 -29.08
CA LYS A 587 8.20 17.43 -29.55
C LYS A 587 7.24 18.49 -29.01
N LYS A 588 5.93 18.24 -29.07
CA LYS A 588 4.88 19.17 -28.61
C LYS A 588 4.93 19.45 -27.10
N ILE A 589 5.27 18.44 -26.30
CA ILE A 589 5.41 18.57 -24.84
C ILE A 589 6.84 18.99 -24.42
N ASN A 590 7.68 19.38 -25.38
CA ASN A 590 9.02 19.93 -25.18
C ASN A 590 9.96 19.00 -24.38
N LYS A 591 9.98 17.69 -24.68
CA LYS A 591 10.95 16.76 -24.07
C LYS A 591 12.36 16.98 -24.62
N PRO A 592 13.41 16.60 -23.87
CA PRO A 592 14.80 16.75 -24.29
C PRO A 592 15.07 16.14 -25.67
N GLY A 593 15.85 16.85 -26.51
CA GLY A 593 16.12 16.44 -27.89
C GLY A 593 16.80 15.07 -28.01
N ASN A 594 17.64 14.69 -27.04
CA ASN A 594 18.23 13.34 -26.97
C ASN A 594 17.16 12.26 -26.82
N MET A 595 16.17 12.43 -25.94
CA MET A 595 15.07 11.47 -25.78
C MET A 595 14.27 11.32 -27.07
N ILE A 596 13.97 12.44 -27.74
CA ILE A 596 13.23 12.45 -29.01
C ILE A 596 14.00 11.66 -30.08
N MET A 597 15.31 11.92 -30.21
CA MET A 597 16.16 11.21 -31.17
C MET A 597 16.28 9.72 -30.86
N SER A 598 16.52 9.35 -29.59
CA SER A 598 16.59 7.95 -29.17
C SER A 598 15.28 7.21 -29.46
N PHE A 599 14.13 7.83 -29.22
CA PHE A 599 12.84 7.21 -29.48
C PHE A 599 12.54 7.11 -30.98
N SER A 600 12.95 8.10 -31.78
CA SER A 600 12.89 8.03 -33.25
C SER A 600 13.70 6.84 -33.79
N ASN A 601 14.94 6.67 -33.32
CA ASN A 601 15.79 5.55 -33.73
C ASN A 601 15.19 4.20 -33.33
N LEU A 602 14.64 4.10 -32.10
CA LEU A 602 13.95 2.90 -31.65
C LEU A 602 12.72 2.58 -32.52
N ALA A 603 11.93 3.59 -32.87
CA ALA A 603 10.77 3.43 -33.72
C ALA A 603 11.14 2.93 -35.13
N GLU A 604 12.24 3.43 -35.71
CA GLU A 604 12.76 2.95 -37.00
C GLU A 604 13.25 1.51 -36.90
N ARG A 605 13.97 1.15 -35.83
CA ARG A 605 14.41 -0.23 -35.58
C ARG A 605 13.23 -1.19 -35.47
N ILE A 606 12.22 -0.86 -34.67
CA ILE A 606 11.02 -1.68 -34.49
C ILE A 606 10.27 -1.84 -35.82
N LYS A 607 10.15 -0.75 -36.60
CA LYS A 607 9.53 -0.81 -37.93
C LYS A 607 10.30 -1.76 -38.86
N SER A 608 11.62 -1.65 -38.93
CA SER A 608 12.44 -2.52 -39.77
C SER A 608 12.31 -4.00 -39.39
N LEU A 609 12.21 -4.31 -38.09
CA LEU A 609 11.98 -5.66 -37.61
C LEU A 609 10.56 -6.16 -37.94
N ALA A 610 9.56 -5.29 -37.82
CA ALA A 610 8.18 -5.59 -38.21
C ALA A 610 8.09 -5.94 -39.71
N ASP A 611 8.70 -5.11 -40.57
CA ASP A 611 8.68 -5.31 -42.03
C ASP A 611 9.35 -6.65 -42.40
N ARG A 612 10.47 -7.01 -41.72
CA ARG A 612 11.13 -8.31 -41.90
C ARG A 612 10.28 -9.49 -41.42
N GLN A 613 9.66 -9.37 -40.25
CA GLN A 613 8.79 -10.42 -39.71
C GLN A 613 7.53 -10.62 -40.53
N GLN A 614 6.92 -9.55 -41.05
CA GLN A 614 5.75 -9.67 -41.91
C GLN A 614 6.09 -10.46 -43.18
N GLN A 615 7.26 -10.20 -43.78
CA GLN A 615 7.75 -10.99 -44.92
C GLN A 615 8.02 -12.46 -44.57
N GLU A 616 8.41 -12.74 -43.31
CA GLU A 616 8.58 -14.10 -42.80
C GLU A 616 7.22 -14.78 -42.54
N GLU A 617 6.27 -14.13 -41.85
CA GLU A 617 4.94 -14.67 -41.54
C GLU A 617 4.11 -14.93 -42.80
N GLU A 618 4.18 -14.07 -43.82
CA GLU A 618 3.57 -14.30 -45.13
C GLU A 618 4.12 -15.58 -45.81
N THR A 619 5.36 -15.97 -45.49
CA THR A 619 5.98 -17.22 -45.97
C THR A 619 5.40 -18.46 -45.26
N TYR A 620 4.88 -18.30 -44.04
CA TYR A 620 4.47 -19.39 -43.14
C TYR A 620 2.94 -19.44 -42.89
N ALA A 621 2.16 -18.64 -43.61
CA ALA A 621 0.70 -18.53 -43.44
C ALA A 621 -0.08 -19.84 -43.73
N ASP A 622 0.57 -20.83 -44.33
CA ASP A 622 0.01 -22.17 -44.60
C ASP A 622 0.46 -23.23 -43.57
N ALA A 623 0.90 -22.80 -42.39
CA ALA A 623 1.16 -23.69 -41.26
C ALA A 623 -0.07 -24.54 -40.93
N CYS A 624 0.16 -25.84 -40.67
CA CYS A 624 -0.89 -26.76 -40.24
C CYS A 624 -1.44 -26.32 -38.87
N ASP A 625 -2.76 -26.45 -38.65
CA ASP A 625 -3.42 -26.09 -37.38
C ASP A 625 -2.76 -26.78 -36.17
N GLU A 626 -2.16 -27.96 -36.35
CA GLU A 626 -1.47 -28.70 -35.28
C GLU A 626 -0.20 -27.99 -34.75
N PHE A 627 0.36 -27.05 -35.52
CA PHE A 627 1.53 -26.26 -35.12
C PHE A 627 1.16 -24.96 -34.42
N LEU A 628 -0.12 -24.59 -34.42
CA LEU A 628 -0.62 -23.35 -33.85
C LEU A 628 -1.03 -23.53 -32.39
N ASP A 629 -0.71 -22.53 -31.57
CA ASP A 629 -1.18 -22.46 -30.20
C ASP A 629 -2.71 -22.30 -30.20
N PRO A 630 -3.47 -23.13 -29.47
CA PRO A 630 -4.94 -23.11 -29.51
C PRO A 630 -5.58 -21.88 -28.83
N ILE A 631 -4.82 -21.10 -28.05
CA ILE A 631 -5.27 -19.86 -27.41
C ILE A 631 -4.85 -18.64 -28.24
N MET A 632 -3.58 -18.61 -28.66
CA MET A 632 -2.99 -17.46 -29.35
C MET A 632 -3.17 -17.54 -30.87
N SER A 633 -3.45 -18.73 -31.43
CA SER A 633 -3.53 -19.01 -32.87
C SER A 633 -2.26 -18.61 -33.64
N THR A 634 -1.10 -18.70 -32.98
CA THR A 634 0.22 -18.42 -33.54
C THR A 634 1.09 -19.67 -33.53
N LEU A 635 2.09 -19.75 -34.41
CA LEU A 635 3.03 -20.87 -34.44
C LEU A 635 3.71 -21.08 -33.06
N MET A 636 3.63 -22.28 -32.50
CA MET A 636 4.25 -22.62 -31.22
C MET A 636 5.78 -22.66 -31.38
N SER A 637 6.48 -21.97 -30.49
CA SER A 637 7.95 -21.97 -30.44
C SER A 637 8.48 -23.03 -29.47
N ASP A 638 7.78 -23.23 -28.36
CA ASP A 638 8.10 -24.26 -27.38
C ASP A 638 6.82 -25.00 -26.95
N PRO A 639 6.35 -25.98 -27.75
CA PRO A 639 5.10 -26.68 -27.48
C PRO A 639 5.21 -27.56 -26.23
N VAL A 640 4.21 -27.47 -25.36
CA VAL A 640 4.10 -28.21 -24.11
C VAL A 640 2.71 -28.81 -23.93
N ILE A 641 2.64 -29.98 -23.31
CA ILE A 641 1.41 -30.76 -23.11
C ILE A 641 0.89 -30.51 -21.69
N LEU A 642 -0.38 -30.10 -21.60
CA LEU A 642 -1.10 -29.98 -20.34
C LEU A 642 -1.56 -31.37 -19.87
N PRO A 643 -1.33 -31.76 -18.60
CA PRO A 643 -1.58 -33.12 -18.14
C PRO A 643 -3.06 -33.51 -18.11
N SER A 644 -3.95 -32.58 -17.76
CA SER A 644 -5.37 -32.87 -17.58
C SER A 644 -6.16 -32.78 -18.89
N SER A 645 -6.05 -31.66 -19.62
CA SER A 645 -6.73 -31.49 -20.91
C SER A 645 -6.07 -32.26 -22.06
N ARG A 646 -4.78 -32.61 -21.91
CA ARG A 646 -3.92 -33.18 -22.97
C ARG A 646 -3.77 -32.28 -24.21
N VAL A 647 -4.15 -31.02 -24.09
CA VAL A 647 -3.98 -30.01 -25.13
C VAL A 647 -2.51 -29.57 -25.14
N THR A 648 -1.95 -29.38 -26.35
CA THR A 648 -0.63 -28.78 -26.50
C THR A 648 -0.78 -27.27 -26.69
N VAL A 649 -0.03 -26.50 -25.92
CA VAL A 649 0.03 -25.03 -25.95
C VAL A 649 1.49 -24.59 -25.98
N ASP A 650 1.76 -23.33 -26.33
CA ASP A 650 3.10 -22.78 -26.15
C ASP A 650 3.40 -22.57 -24.66
N ARG A 651 4.63 -22.85 -24.26
CA ARG A 651 5.09 -22.70 -22.87
C ARG A 651 4.86 -21.29 -22.33
N SER A 652 5.09 -20.27 -23.14
CA SER A 652 4.91 -18.88 -22.73
C SER A 652 3.44 -18.53 -22.48
N THR A 653 2.53 -19.08 -23.28
CA THR A 653 1.07 -18.94 -23.14
C THR A 653 0.59 -19.49 -21.80
N ILE A 654 0.97 -20.73 -21.46
CA ILE A 654 0.51 -21.36 -20.22
C ILE A 654 1.19 -20.78 -18.97
N ALA A 655 2.48 -20.45 -19.04
CA ALA A 655 3.18 -19.81 -17.92
C ALA A 655 2.50 -18.48 -17.54
N ARG A 656 2.06 -17.71 -18.53
CA ARG A 656 1.29 -16.47 -18.32
C ARG A 656 -0.05 -16.71 -17.66
N HIS A 657 -0.78 -17.74 -18.09
CA HIS A 657 -2.04 -18.13 -17.47
C HIS A 657 -1.83 -18.48 -15.99
N LEU A 658 -0.84 -19.31 -15.68
CA LEU A 658 -0.53 -19.77 -14.31
C LEU A 658 -0.03 -18.67 -13.36
N LEU A 659 0.50 -17.56 -13.89
CA LEU A 659 0.80 -16.36 -13.08
C LEU A 659 -0.47 -15.64 -12.60
N SER A 660 -1.60 -15.84 -13.27
CA SER A 660 -2.88 -15.20 -12.94
C SER A 660 -3.87 -16.18 -12.29
N ASP A 661 -3.92 -17.41 -12.78
CA ASP A 661 -4.85 -18.46 -12.37
C ASP A 661 -4.15 -19.84 -12.45
N GLN A 662 -4.03 -20.54 -11.30
CA GLN A 662 -3.35 -21.83 -11.19
C GLN A 662 -4.23 -23.01 -11.65
N THR A 663 -4.78 -22.91 -12.85
CA THR A 663 -5.68 -23.90 -13.45
C THR A 663 -5.32 -24.19 -14.90
N ASP A 664 -5.81 -25.29 -15.44
CA ASP A 664 -5.77 -25.57 -16.88
C ASP A 664 -6.85 -24.72 -17.58
N PRO A 665 -6.49 -23.92 -18.60
CA PRO A 665 -7.41 -22.97 -19.23
C PRO A 665 -8.58 -23.64 -19.98
N PHE A 666 -8.50 -24.93 -20.30
CA PHE A 666 -9.52 -25.65 -21.09
C PHE A 666 -10.54 -26.38 -20.22
N ASN A 667 -10.15 -26.83 -19.02
CA ASN A 667 -11.03 -27.62 -18.14
C ASN A 667 -11.10 -27.12 -16.68
N ARG A 668 -10.34 -26.08 -16.33
CA ARG A 668 -10.25 -25.45 -15.00
C ARG A 668 -9.75 -26.37 -13.87
N SER A 669 -9.12 -27.50 -14.19
CA SER A 669 -8.47 -28.34 -13.16
C SER A 669 -7.23 -27.64 -12.61
N PRO A 670 -6.87 -27.80 -11.32
CA PRO A 670 -5.63 -27.25 -10.76
C PRO A 670 -4.40 -27.68 -11.58
N LEU A 671 -3.51 -26.73 -11.89
CA LEU A 671 -2.32 -26.97 -12.71
C LEU A 671 -1.15 -26.10 -12.21
N THR A 672 0.05 -26.68 -12.19
CA THR A 672 1.30 -25.97 -11.87
C THR A 672 2.35 -26.19 -12.96
N MET A 673 3.34 -25.30 -13.05
CA MET A 673 4.33 -25.28 -14.14
C MET A 673 5.16 -26.58 -14.20
N ASP A 674 5.45 -27.19 -13.06
CA ASP A 674 6.23 -28.44 -12.94
C ASP A 674 5.49 -29.68 -13.49
N GLN A 675 4.15 -29.62 -13.60
CA GLN A 675 3.34 -30.72 -14.13
C GLN A 675 3.31 -30.74 -15.66
N ILE A 676 3.74 -29.65 -16.30
CA ILE A 676 3.69 -29.45 -17.75
C ILE A 676 4.83 -30.23 -18.41
N ARG A 677 4.50 -30.98 -19.46
CA ARG A 677 5.48 -31.84 -20.15
C ARG A 677 5.90 -31.25 -21.49
N PRO A 678 7.20 -31.15 -21.82
CA PRO A 678 7.63 -30.73 -23.15
C PRO A 678 7.08 -31.66 -24.25
N ASN A 679 6.54 -31.10 -25.33
CA ASN A 679 6.17 -31.85 -26.54
C ASN A 679 7.34 -31.83 -27.54
N THR A 680 8.41 -32.57 -27.22
CA THR A 680 9.64 -32.58 -28.03
C THR A 680 9.38 -33.06 -29.45
N GLU A 681 8.47 -34.03 -29.64
CA GLU A 681 8.11 -34.54 -30.96
C GLU A 681 7.48 -33.45 -31.84
N LEU A 682 6.50 -32.71 -31.31
CA LEU A 682 5.88 -31.61 -32.05
C LEU A 682 6.88 -30.48 -32.30
N LYS A 683 7.73 -30.16 -31.33
CA LYS A 683 8.79 -29.15 -31.49
C LYS A 683 9.71 -29.50 -32.66
N GLU A 684 10.14 -30.75 -32.76
CA GLU A 684 10.96 -31.21 -33.88
C GLU A 684 10.21 -31.16 -35.22
N LYS A 685 8.91 -31.50 -35.25
CA LYS A 685 8.08 -31.39 -36.47
C LYS A 685 7.98 -29.93 -36.94
N ILE A 686 7.71 -29.00 -36.02
CA ILE A 686 7.67 -27.55 -36.30
C ILE A 686 9.02 -27.08 -36.83
N GLN A 687 10.13 -27.45 -36.17
CA GLN A 687 11.47 -27.07 -36.61
C GLN A 687 11.84 -27.61 -37.99
N ARG A 688 11.51 -28.89 -38.27
CA ARG A 688 11.71 -29.49 -39.59
C ARG A 688 10.90 -28.78 -40.67
N TRP A 689 9.64 -28.46 -40.38
CA TRP A 689 8.76 -27.73 -41.29
C TRP A 689 9.30 -26.32 -41.57
N LEU A 690 9.74 -25.59 -40.54
CA LEU A 690 10.37 -24.27 -40.68
C LEU A 690 11.64 -24.33 -41.53
N ALA A 691 12.50 -25.33 -41.32
CA ALA A 691 13.73 -25.50 -42.08
C ALA A 691 13.48 -25.80 -43.57
N GLU A 692 12.50 -26.65 -43.86
CA GLU A 692 12.09 -26.98 -45.23
C GLU A 692 11.55 -25.75 -45.97
N ARG A 693 10.68 -24.96 -45.30
CA ARG A 693 10.14 -23.72 -45.88
C ARG A 693 11.20 -22.66 -46.12
N LYS A 694 12.16 -22.54 -45.19
CA LYS A 694 13.29 -21.62 -45.36
C LYS A 694 14.13 -21.99 -46.58
N ARG A 695 14.43 -23.28 -46.77
CA ARG A 695 15.13 -23.79 -47.97
C ARG A 695 14.38 -23.51 -49.26
N GLN A 696 13.07 -23.79 -49.29
CA GLN A 696 12.25 -23.52 -50.47
C GLN A 696 12.25 -22.03 -50.84
N LYS A 697 12.25 -21.14 -49.84
CA LYS A 697 12.35 -19.69 -50.05
C LYS A 697 13.71 -19.28 -50.60
N GLU A 698 14.80 -19.78 -50.03
CA GLU A 698 16.17 -19.52 -50.51
C GLU A 698 16.35 -20.02 -51.96
N GLU A 699 15.82 -21.21 -52.29
CA GLU A 699 15.85 -21.75 -53.66
C GLU A 699 15.01 -20.94 -54.66
N LEU A 700 13.86 -20.41 -54.22
CA LEU A 700 13.02 -19.50 -55.02
C LEU A 700 13.69 -18.13 -55.24
N GLU A 701 14.34 -17.57 -54.22
CA GLU A 701 15.07 -16.31 -54.32
C GLU A 701 16.33 -16.44 -55.20
N ASP A 702 17.01 -17.60 -55.17
CA ASP A 702 18.15 -17.92 -56.04
C ASP A 702 17.76 -18.21 -57.50
N THR A 703 16.50 -18.58 -57.78
CA THR A 703 16.00 -18.74 -59.16
C THR A 703 15.42 -17.46 -59.76
N LEU A 704 15.20 -16.42 -58.94
CA LEU A 704 14.66 -15.11 -59.33
C LEU A 704 15.74 -14.02 -59.50
N ASN A 705 16.96 -14.25 -59.01
CA ASN A 705 18.17 -13.45 -59.27
C ASN A 705 18.99 -14.02 -60.42
#